data_AF-A0A6L6L3S8-F1
#
_entry.id   AF-A0A6L6L3S8-F1
#
_cell.length_a   1.000
_cell.length_b   1.000
_cell.length_c   1.000
_cell.angle_alpha   90.00
_cell.angle_beta   90.00
_cell.angle_gamma   90.00
#
_symmetry.space_group_name_H-M   'P 1'
#
loop_
_entity.id
_entity.type
_entity.pdbx_description
1 polymer ?
#
loop_
_entity_poly.entity_id
_entity_poly.type
_entity_poly.pdbx_seq_one_letter_code
_entity_poly.pdbx_strand_id
1 'polypeptide(L)'
;MLEHKKIRSLDDYFVDLNGRQSREVYFYRINGYTEKIGDFIKKYYDTARKAGVVIEGKIPNPGEKNLAYYSEIMGMDFQMNPSFISNGLKKWLPRMNDLQRQNVADSIYDSLDSMRRNGKTENMLKNAYIKFMCWLYYKFERIVNQLGANELPKILYEGDISNYELMLISILSNAGSDVVLLQYHGDAGYLKSDPASVLSDDLQMERMTAFPEGYCLKKVREAIQNDFEKERLYGSLPSVNNCTNAWIDGKGFEDIKKSVLTRGTDPRFFYNCFYRINGAEDKLTYANELFQLQLELKNAGRKMVIVNGEIERPTPDEIAEIRRRNYAKTDQLIMDLSTNIKYPANLELQKIMHKTFVDILLAESGKEGDNLNRLTSKAVYLLCWLKRYLPFLFSNWKMPEIGCFIHMGGCQNENEALFLRFLARLPVDVVILCPNRNVPCQLTDPLLYELNYEESLTMDRYPEESSQVKMGTVAYHAERELDTLMYQDTGMYRNMQYGKANIISLQTMYEEIKILWDQELKYRPDFSVVDGVVNIPVIFAKVSGVKDGHTAGYWTSVKELVTEDTVVIKRAPYIEPMAPNPMKMYAAEFLKNGKLQRNKIKAHPKYPYGILREDIQEMILDKMQLLIDQKLIKGIGENGMEYTVIAQILNLPKEILRLIQKFDLTRKNPKLIYINTSETVISLEDSILTVFLHLMGFDIVFFVPTGYQSIEKYFNGQLMEEHQIGEYKYDLQVPDLNSISFNNTRHTWRDKFFKRGN
;
A
#
# COMPACT_ATOMS: atom_id res chain seq x y z
N MET A 1 -45.52 38.76 -43.08
CA MET A 1 -45.37 37.40 -42.53
C MET A 1 -44.03 36.82 -42.95
N LEU A 2 -43.39 36.04 -42.07
CA LEU A 2 -42.15 35.33 -42.39
C LEU A 2 -42.47 34.00 -43.07
N GLU A 3 -41.63 33.56 -44.00
CA GLU A 3 -41.83 32.28 -44.68
C GLU A 3 -41.31 31.12 -43.81
N HIS A 4 -42.06 30.02 -43.80
CA HIS A 4 -41.59 28.76 -43.25
C HIS A 4 -40.64 28.09 -44.26
N LYS A 5 -39.47 27.69 -43.78
CA LYS A 5 -38.43 27.03 -44.58
C LYS A 5 -37.86 25.83 -43.83
N LYS A 6 -37.25 24.92 -44.59
CA LYS A 6 -36.62 23.73 -44.03
C LYS A 6 -35.26 24.07 -43.43
N ILE A 7 -35.00 23.54 -42.23
CA ILE A 7 -33.67 23.61 -41.61
C ILE A 7 -32.69 22.74 -42.39
N ARG A 8 -31.43 23.17 -42.41
CA ARG A 8 -30.27 22.38 -42.85
C ARG A 8 -29.70 21.58 -41.68
N SER A 9 -29.76 22.18 -40.49
CA SER A 9 -29.27 21.59 -39.26
C SER A 9 -30.09 22.05 -38.06
N LEU A 10 -30.06 21.28 -36.97
CA LEU A 10 -30.68 21.68 -35.71
C LEU A 10 -30.09 22.97 -35.12
N ASP A 11 -28.85 23.33 -35.50
CA ASP A 11 -28.22 24.56 -35.02
C ASP A 11 -28.82 25.82 -35.63
N ASP A 12 -29.57 25.71 -36.74
CA ASP A 12 -30.20 26.82 -37.44
C ASP A 12 -31.21 27.56 -36.55
N TYR A 13 -31.84 26.84 -35.60
CA TYR A 13 -32.73 27.41 -34.59
C TYR A 13 -32.05 28.45 -33.67
N PHE A 14 -30.73 28.37 -33.50
CA PHE A 14 -29.95 29.26 -32.64
C PHE A 14 -29.23 30.38 -33.41
N VAL A 15 -29.52 30.51 -34.71
CA VAL A 15 -29.08 31.65 -35.53
C VAL A 15 -30.16 32.72 -35.52
N ASP A 16 -29.76 33.95 -35.17
CA ASP A 16 -30.59 35.15 -35.22
C ASP A 16 -31.18 35.39 -36.61
N LEU A 17 -32.35 36.03 -36.69
CA LEU A 17 -33.08 36.27 -37.92
C LEU A 17 -32.24 36.98 -38.99
N ASN A 18 -31.40 37.95 -38.63
CA ASN A 18 -30.52 38.66 -39.58
C ASN A 18 -29.35 37.80 -40.07
N GLY A 19 -28.98 36.73 -39.34
CA GLY A 19 -27.94 35.78 -39.73
C GLY A 19 -28.46 34.61 -40.56
N ARG A 20 -29.79 34.48 -40.71
CA ARG A 20 -30.42 33.49 -41.59
C ARG A 20 -30.30 33.91 -43.06
N GLN A 21 -30.39 32.93 -43.96
CA GLN A 21 -30.20 33.18 -45.39
C GLN A 21 -31.36 33.97 -45.99
N SER A 22 -32.54 33.83 -45.39
CA SER A 22 -33.71 34.66 -45.64
C SER A 22 -34.39 34.97 -44.31
N ARG A 23 -35.31 35.94 -44.29
CA ARG A 23 -36.13 36.20 -43.09
C ARG A 23 -37.15 35.08 -42.92
N GLU A 24 -36.71 33.95 -42.38
CA GLU A 24 -37.43 32.68 -42.30
C GLU A 24 -37.64 32.21 -40.85
N VAL A 25 -38.70 31.41 -40.64
CA VAL A 25 -39.03 30.75 -39.36
C VAL A 25 -39.04 29.24 -39.52
N TYR A 26 -38.79 28.53 -38.42
CA TYR A 26 -38.76 27.07 -38.40
C TYR A 26 -39.86 26.52 -37.49
N PHE A 27 -40.71 25.66 -38.05
CA PHE A 27 -41.69 24.90 -37.31
C PHE A 27 -41.48 23.41 -37.64
N TYR A 28 -40.93 22.67 -36.67
CA TYR A 28 -40.70 21.23 -36.80
C TYR A 28 -41.42 20.43 -35.73
N ARG A 29 -41.83 19.22 -36.11
CA ARG A 29 -42.26 18.16 -35.20
C ARG A 29 -41.18 17.09 -35.08
N ILE A 30 -40.96 16.61 -33.86
CA ILE A 30 -39.95 15.60 -33.53
C ILE A 30 -40.69 14.38 -32.98
N ASN A 31 -40.67 13.32 -33.79
CA ASN A 31 -41.38 12.06 -33.53
C ASN A 31 -40.46 10.92 -33.06
N GLY A 32 -39.16 11.17 -32.89
CA GLY A 32 -38.19 10.18 -32.42
C GLY A 32 -36.96 10.79 -31.77
N TYR A 33 -36.05 9.93 -31.32
CA TYR A 33 -34.92 10.28 -30.46
C TYR A 33 -33.59 9.78 -31.02
N THR A 34 -32.56 10.61 -30.81
CA THR A 34 -31.13 10.30 -30.89
C THR A 34 -30.43 11.12 -29.82
N GLU A 35 -29.19 10.82 -29.44
CA GLU A 35 -28.44 11.64 -28.49
C GLU A 35 -28.34 13.11 -28.94
N LYS A 36 -28.11 13.33 -30.25
CA LYS A 36 -28.10 14.68 -30.85
C LYS A 36 -29.43 15.42 -30.71
N ILE A 37 -30.56 14.73 -30.83
CA ILE A 37 -31.89 15.30 -30.58
C ILE A 37 -32.06 15.61 -29.08
N GLY A 38 -31.58 14.74 -28.20
CA GLY A 38 -31.57 14.98 -26.75
C GLY A 38 -30.83 16.27 -26.36
N ASP A 39 -29.62 16.46 -26.89
CA ASP A 39 -28.82 17.67 -26.66
C ASP A 39 -29.48 18.92 -27.26
N PHE A 40 -30.05 18.81 -28.46
CA PHE A 40 -30.84 19.87 -29.07
C PHE A 40 -32.03 20.27 -28.20
N ILE A 41 -32.82 19.31 -27.70
CA ILE A 41 -33.98 19.57 -26.85
C ILE A 41 -33.55 20.25 -25.54
N LYS A 42 -32.45 19.82 -24.92
CA LYS A 42 -31.91 20.49 -23.72
C LYS A 42 -31.60 21.96 -23.99
N LYS A 43 -30.86 22.24 -25.08
CA LYS A 43 -30.48 23.60 -25.48
C LYS A 43 -31.72 24.45 -25.84
N TYR A 44 -32.63 23.90 -26.63
CA TYR A 44 -33.86 24.57 -27.05
C TYR A 44 -34.80 24.85 -25.87
N TYR A 45 -34.90 23.91 -24.90
CA TYR A 45 -35.64 24.10 -23.66
C TYR A 45 -35.11 25.29 -22.85
N ASP A 46 -33.79 25.39 -22.65
CA ASP A 46 -33.18 26.51 -21.92
C ASP A 46 -33.40 27.85 -22.63
N THR A 47 -33.28 27.90 -23.96
CA THR A 47 -33.60 29.10 -24.76
C THR A 47 -35.08 29.48 -24.65
N ALA A 48 -36.00 28.51 -24.82
CA ALA A 48 -37.44 28.74 -24.71
C ALA A 48 -37.87 29.15 -23.29
N ARG A 49 -37.17 28.67 -22.26
CA ARG A 49 -37.38 29.08 -20.87
C ARG A 49 -37.03 30.56 -20.66
N LYS A 50 -35.90 31.01 -21.22
CA LYS A 50 -35.35 32.37 -21.06
C LYS A 50 -36.11 33.42 -21.86
N ALA A 51 -36.36 33.17 -23.15
CA ALA A 51 -36.88 34.16 -24.10
C ALA A 51 -37.97 33.58 -25.05
N GLY A 52 -38.70 32.56 -24.61
CA GLY A 52 -39.69 31.86 -25.43
C GLY A 52 -40.92 31.42 -24.64
N VAL A 53 -41.54 30.29 -24.98
CA VAL A 53 -42.61 29.64 -24.20
C VAL A 53 -42.43 28.12 -24.22
N VAL A 54 -42.47 27.49 -23.04
CA VAL A 54 -42.54 26.03 -22.91
C VAL A 54 -43.95 25.61 -22.51
N ILE A 55 -44.47 24.58 -23.17
CA ILE A 55 -45.81 24.04 -22.97
C ILE A 55 -45.66 22.55 -22.68
N GLU A 56 -45.89 22.16 -21.43
CA GLU A 56 -45.90 20.78 -20.95
C GLU A 56 -47.38 20.33 -20.94
N GLY A 57 -47.82 19.60 -21.97
CA GLY A 57 -49.22 19.19 -22.15
C GLY A 57 -50.08 20.17 -22.97
N LYS A 58 -51.41 20.14 -22.77
CA LYS A 58 -52.35 21.00 -23.53
C LYS A 58 -52.47 22.41 -22.95
N ILE A 59 -52.71 23.39 -23.82
CA ILE A 59 -53.11 24.74 -23.43
C ILE A 59 -54.56 24.66 -22.92
N PRO A 60 -54.83 24.97 -21.63
CA PRO A 60 -56.17 24.90 -21.09
C PRO A 60 -57.10 25.88 -21.82
N ASN A 61 -58.35 25.48 -22.04
CA ASN A 61 -59.36 26.40 -22.55
C ASN A 61 -59.55 27.56 -21.57
N PRO A 62 -59.85 28.79 -22.04
CA PRO A 62 -60.17 29.91 -21.16
C PRO A 62 -61.34 29.56 -20.23
N GLY A 63 -61.16 29.72 -18.91
CA GLY A 63 -62.21 29.49 -17.93
C GLY A 63 -63.19 30.66 -17.83
N GLU A 64 -64.24 30.51 -17.00
CA GLU A 64 -65.27 31.55 -16.82
C GLU A 64 -64.68 32.92 -16.45
N LYS A 65 -63.68 32.95 -15.56
CA LYS A 65 -63.00 34.20 -15.17
C LYS A 65 -62.25 34.86 -16.33
N ASN A 66 -61.59 34.07 -17.18
CA ASN A 66 -60.86 34.57 -18.35
C ASN A 66 -61.83 35.18 -19.37
N LEU A 67 -62.96 34.51 -19.60
CA LEU A 67 -63.99 34.96 -20.53
C LEU A 67 -64.73 36.19 -20.01
N ALA A 68 -65.03 36.25 -18.71
CA ALA A 68 -65.65 37.42 -18.09
C ALA A 68 -64.75 38.66 -18.23
N TYR A 69 -63.46 38.54 -17.91
CA TYR A 69 -62.50 39.63 -18.06
C TYR A 69 -62.32 40.06 -19.52
N TYR A 70 -62.26 39.10 -20.45
CA TYR A 70 -62.23 39.40 -21.88
C TYR A 70 -63.48 40.17 -22.31
N SER A 71 -64.67 39.69 -21.93
CA SER A 71 -65.95 40.32 -22.29
C SER A 71 -66.09 41.73 -21.72
N GLU A 72 -65.60 41.97 -20.50
CA GLU A 72 -65.63 43.29 -19.84
C GLU A 72 -64.78 44.32 -20.61
N ILE A 73 -63.60 43.92 -21.06
CA ILE A 73 -62.67 44.83 -21.73
C ILE A 73 -62.96 44.94 -23.23
N MET A 74 -63.21 43.83 -23.90
CA MET A 74 -63.28 43.77 -25.36
C MET A 74 -64.71 43.86 -25.90
N GLY A 75 -65.71 43.52 -25.08
CA GLY A 75 -67.06 43.24 -25.56
C GLY A 75 -67.14 41.88 -26.27
N MET A 76 -68.36 41.51 -26.69
CA MET A 76 -68.62 40.24 -27.38
C MET A 76 -68.88 40.43 -28.88
N ASP A 77 -68.64 41.61 -29.44
CA ASP A 77 -68.76 41.83 -30.87
C ASP A 77 -67.64 41.11 -31.61
N PHE A 78 -67.92 40.65 -32.82
CA PHE A 78 -66.94 40.03 -33.71
C PHE A 78 -67.24 40.43 -35.14
N GLN A 79 -66.20 40.79 -35.89
CA GLN A 79 -66.29 41.03 -37.32
C GLN A 79 -65.10 40.36 -38.00
N MET A 80 -65.37 39.65 -39.10
CA MET A 80 -64.35 39.05 -39.95
C MET A 80 -63.66 40.13 -40.81
N ASN A 81 -62.91 41.03 -40.15
CA ASN A 81 -62.27 42.20 -40.76
C ASN A 81 -60.85 42.39 -40.18
N PRO A 82 -59.80 42.53 -41.00
CA PRO A 82 -58.43 42.76 -40.52
C PRO A 82 -58.29 43.97 -39.59
N SER A 83 -59.00 45.07 -39.86
CA SER A 83 -58.99 46.26 -39.00
C SER A 83 -59.64 45.99 -37.64
N PHE A 84 -60.69 45.15 -37.58
CA PHE A 84 -61.31 44.75 -36.32
C PHE A 84 -60.32 43.96 -35.45
N ILE A 85 -59.65 42.96 -36.04
CA ILE A 85 -58.66 42.12 -35.35
C ILE A 85 -57.46 42.96 -34.89
N SER A 86 -56.89 43.81 -35.75
CA SER A 86 -55.74 44.66 -35.42
C SER A 86 -56.08 45.66 -34.29
N ASN A 87 -57.25 46.30 -34.34
CA ASN A 87 -57.72 47.18 -33.25
C ASN A 87 -57.96 46.39 -31.95
N GLY A 88 -58.49 45.18 -32.07
CA GLY A 88 -58.67 44.27 -30.95
C GLY A 88 -57.35 43.93 -30.25
N LEU A 89 -56.33 43.54 -31.02
CA LEU A 89 -54.98 43.30 -30.53
C LEU A 89 -54.36 44.55 -29.91
N LYS A 90 -54.55 45.74 -30.51
CA LYS A 90 -54.02 47.01 -29.98
C LYS A 90 -54.58 47.31 -28.58
N LYS A 91 -55.87 47.04 -28.37
CA LYS A 91 -56.55 47.24 -27.09
C LYS A 91 -56.16 46.19 -26.06
N TRP A 92 -56.09 44.92 -26.48
CA TRP A 92 -55.89 43.77 -25.60
C TRP A 92 -54.42 43.50 -25.24
N LEU A 93 -53.52 43.75 -26.17
CA LEU A 93 -52.07 43.47 -26.08
C LEU A 93 -51.28 44.72 -26.52
N PRO A 94 -51.31 45.81 -25.73
CA PRO A 94 -50.79 47.12 -26.15
C PRO A 94 -49.26 47.18 -26.31
N ARG A 95 -48.52 46.15 -25.87
CA ARG A 95 -47.06 46.08 -25.95
C ARG A 95 -46.52 45.69 -27.34
N MET A 96 -47.38 45.25 -28.26
CA MET A 96 -46.98 44.96 -29.64
C MET A 96 -46.72 46.27 -30.41
N ASN A 97 -45.61 46.33 -31.15
CA ASN A 97 -45.41 47.40 -32.12
C ASN A 97 -46.33 47.22 -33.34
N ASP A 98 -46.39 48.21 -34.23
CA ASP A 98 -47.31 48.20 -35.36
C ASP A 98 -47.06 47.04 -36.33
N LEU A 99 -45.81 46.69 -36.59
CA LEU A 99 -45.43 45.58 -37.48
C LEU A 99 -45.82 44.21 -36.89
N GLN A 100 -45.54 44.01 -35.60
CA GLN A 100 -45.90 42.79 -34.86
C GLN A 100 -47.41 42.60 -34.83
N ARG A 101 -48.13 43.66 -34.48
CA ARG A 101 -49.58 43.65 -34.41
C ARG A 101 -50.20 43.35 -35.77
N GLN A 102 -49.66 43.93 -36.84
CA GLN A 102 -50.11 43.65 -38.20
C GLN A 102 -49.87 42.18 -38.58
N ASN A 103 -48.65 41.66 -38.35
CA ASN A 103 -48.32 40.26 -38.66
C ASN A 103 -49.22 39.26 -37.91
N VAL A 104 -49.49 39.51 -36.62
CA VAL A 104 -50.39 38.67 -35.81
C VAL A 104 -51.83 38.81 -36.29
N ALA A 105 -52.30 40.03 -36.59
CA ALA A 105 -53.66 40.26 -37.08
C ALA A 105 -53.92 39.55 -38.42
N ASP A 106 -52.98 39.66 -39.36
CA ASP A 106 -53.06 39.01 -40.67
C ASP A 106 -53.06 37.48 -40.51
N SER A 107 -52.17 36.95 -39.67
CA SER A 107 -52.12 35.51 -39.40
C SER A 107 -53.40 34.97 -38.75
N ILE A 108 -54.01 35.72 -37.81
CA ILE A 108 -55.31 35.38 -37.22
C ILE A 108 -56.40 35.43 -38.29
N TYR A 109 -56.43 36.49 -39.11
CA TYR A 109 -57.41 36.65 -40.18
C TYR A 109 -57.35 35.48 -41.15
N ASP A 110 -56.16 35.12 -41.65
CA ASP A 110 -55.97 34.01 -42.59
C ASP A 110 -56.41 32.68 -41.99
N SER A 111 -56.11 32.46 -40.70
CA SER A 111 -56.52 31.26 -39.98
C SER A 111 -58.05 31.17 -39.83
N LEU A 112 -58.71 32.27 -39.49
CA LEU A 112 -60.18 32.33 -39.41
C LEU A 112 -60.83 32.26 -40.80
N ASP A 113 -60.19 32.79 -41.84
CA ASP A 113 -60.71 32.72 -43.21
C ASP A 113 -60.61 31.30 -43.76
N SER A 114 -59.54 30.58 -43.45
CA SER A 114 -59.43 29.14 -43.72
C SER A 114 -60.56 28.35 -43.04
N MET A 115 -60.88 28.64 -41.77
CA MET A 115 -62.06 28.04 -41.11
C MET A 115 -63.36 28.37 -41.84
N ARG A 116 -63.55 29.63 -42.28
CA ARG A 116 -64.74 30.07 -43.02
C ARG A 116 -64.87 29.33 -44.35
N ARG A 117 -63.79 29.21 -45.13
CA ARG A 117 -63.74 28.46 -46.40
C ARG A 117 -64.03 26.97 -46.21
N ASN A 118 -63.63 26.41 -45.07
CA ASN A 118 -63.94 25.04 -44.66
C ASN A 118 -65.35 24.86 -44.05
N GLY A 119 -66.26 25.84 -44.24
CA GLY A 119 -67.67 25.74 -43.88
C GLY A 119 -68.02 25.96 -42.41
N LYS A 120 -67.12 26.55 -41.60
CA LYS A 120 -67.41 26.87 -40.19
C LYS A 120 -68.33 28.11 -40.08
N THR A 121 -69.23 28.09 -39.10
CA THR A 121 -70.19 29.19 -38.88
C THR A 121 -69.53 30.40 -38.22
N GLU A 122 -70.14 31.57 -38.36
CA GLU A 122 -69.64 32.83 -37.76
C GLU A 122 -69.48 32.72 -36.23
N ASN A 123 -70.38 32.03 -35.54
CA ASN A 123 -70.26 31.76 -34.10
C ASN A 123 -69.01 30.93 -33.76
N MET A 124 -68.64 29.96 -34.62
CA MET A 124 -67.41 29.19 -34.42
C MET A 124 -66.17 30.04 -34.65
N LEU A 125 -66.18 30.94 -35.64
CA LEU A 125 -65.10 31.89 -35.89
C LEU A 125 -64.92 32.85 -34.71
N LYS A 126 -66.02 33.42 -34.21
CA LYS A 126 -66.04 34.26 -33.01
C LYS A 126 -65.46 33.53 -31.80
N ASN A 127 -65.89 32.30 -31.53
CA ASN A 127 -65.36 31.52 -30.42
C ASN A 127 -63.87 31.21 -30.57
N ALA A 128 -63.41 30.90 -31.79
CA ALA A 128 -61.99 30.70 -32.08
C ALA A 128 -61.17 31.98 -31.88
N TYR A 129 -61.68 33.12 -32.35
CA TYR A 129 -61.05 34.42 -32.15
C TYR A 129 -60.90 34.77 -30.67
N ILE A 130 -61.98 34.68 -29.87
CA ILE A 130 -61.94 34.92 -28.42
C ILE A 130 -60.91 34.00 -27.76
N LYS A 131 -60.91 32.72 -28.15
CA LYS A 131 -59.97 31.72 -27.63
C LYS A 131 -58.52 32.08 -27.94
N PHE A 132 -58.20 32.49 -29.16
CA PHE A 132 -56.87 32.95 -29.54
C PHE A 132 -56.47 34.20 -28.76
N MET A 133 -57.35 35.19 -28.63
CA MET A 133 -57.08 36.40 -27.86
C MET A 133 -56.80 36.11 -26.39
N CYS A 134 -57.58 35.22 -25.77
CA CYS A 134 -57.32 34.78 -24.40
C CYS A 134 -55.97 34.05 -24.28
N TRP A 135 -55.66 33.12 -25.18
CA TRP A 135 -54.37 32.42 -25.12
C TRP A 135 -53.17 33.33 -25.36
N LEU A 136 -53.26 34.27 -26.30
CA LEU A 136 -52.23 35.27 -26.52
C LEU A 136 -51.94 36.07 -25.25
N TYR A 137 -52.98 36.44 -24.50
CA TYR A 137 -52.83 37.21 -23.26
C TYR A 137 -52.38 36.37 -22.06
N TYR A 138 -53.01 35.22 -21.80
CA TYR A 138 -52.74 34.45 -20.59
C TYR A 138 -51.54 33.51 -20.71
N LYS A 139 -51.13 33.13 -21.93
CA LYS A 139 -50.03 32.17 -22.14
C LYS A 139 -48.86 32.74 -22.92
N PHE A 140 -49.08 33.66 -23.86
CA PHE A 140 -48.03 34.14 -24.77
C PHE A 140 -47.67 35.63 -24.63
N GLU A 141 -48.24 36.35 -23.65
CA GLU A 141 -48.03 37.80 -23.51
C GLU A 141 -46.56 38.19 -23.37
N ARG A 142 -45.75 37.30 -22.79
CA ARG A 142 -44.30 37.50 -22.64
C ARG A 142 -43.50 37.46 -23.95
N ILE A 143 -44.04 36.89 -25.03
CA ILE A 143 -43.33 36.77 -26.33
C ILE A 143 -43.95 37.61 -27.45
N VAL A 144 -45.19 38.09 -27.29
CA VAL A 144 -45.89 38.77 -28.40
C VAL A 144 -45.19 40.05 -28.88
N ASN A 145 -44.49 40.74 -27.99
CA ASN A 145 -43.69 41.93 -28.31
C ASN A 145 -42.27 41.59 -28.82
N GLN A 146 -41.94 40.31 -28.95
CA GLN A 146 -40.66 39.80 -29.50
C GLN A 146 -40.85 39.10 -30.84
N LEU A 147 -42.09 38.88 -31.29
CA LEU A 147 -42.39 38.25 -32.58
C LEU A 147 -41.71 39.01 -33.72
N GLY A 148 -40.96 38.29 -34.56
CA GLY A 148 -40.26 38.85 -35.71
C GLY A 148 -39.07 39.77 -35.37
N ALA A 149 -38.62 39.80 -34.11
CA ALA A 149 -37.38 40.45 -33.70
C ALA A 149 -36.14 39.71 -34.25
N ASN A 150 -34.94 40.29 -34.06
CA ASN A 150 -33.70 39.62 -34.48
C ASN A 150 -33.48 38.30 -33.71
N GLU A 151 -33.64 38.33 -32.40
CA GLU A 151 -33.71 37.12 -31.58
C GLU A 151 -35.16 36.61 -31.58
N LEU A 152 -35.44 35.59 -32.40
CA LEU A 152 -36.79 35.04 -32.50
C LEU A 152 -37.18 34.26 -31.24
N PRO A 153 -38.36 34.51 -30.65
CA PRO A 153 -38.85 33.72 -29.52
C PRO A 153 -39.05 32.26 -29.92
N LYS A 154 -38.74 31.36 -28.98
CA LYS A 154 -38.81 29.90 -29.19
C LYS A 154 -40.01 29.30 -28.49
N ILE A 155 -40.83 28.55 -29.20
CA ILE A 155 -41.94 27.79 -28.62
C ILE A 155 -41.57 26.31 -28.61
N LEU A 156 -41.60 25.69 -27.43
CA LEU A 156 -41.43 24.26 -27.24
C LEU A 156 -42.73 23.67 -26.71
N TYR A 157 -43.38 22.83 -27.50
CA TYR A 157 -44.64 22.17 -27.14
C TYR A 157 -44.40 20.68 -26.94
N GLU A 158 -44.80 20.13 -25.80
CA GLU A 158 -44.79 18.70 -25.49
C GLU A 158 -46.23 18.17 -25.41
N GLY A 159 -46.58 17.27 -26.33
CA GLY A 159 -47.82 16.51 -26.28
C GLY A 159 -48.63 16.52 -27.58
N ASP A 160 -49.81 15.90 -27.53
CA ASP A 160 -50.72 15.81 -28.67
C ASP A 160 -51.49 17.13 -28.86
N ILE A 161 -51.00 17.93 -29.80
CA ILE A 161 -51.57 19.24 -30.14
C ILE A 161 -52.98 19.10 -30.75
N SER A 162 -53.96 19.83 -30.22
CA SER A 162 -55.31 19.89 -30.81
C SER A 162 -55.38 20.90 -31.96
N ASN A 163 -56.42 20.80 -32.79
CA ASN A 163 -56.60 21.67 -33.97
C ASN A 163 -56.52 23.17 -33.64
N TYR A 164 -57.26 23.65 -32.62
CA TYR A 164 -57.19 25.07 -32.23
C TYR A 164 -55.81 25.48 -31.69
N GLU A 165 -55.12 24.59 -30.97
CA GLU A 165 -53.76 24.87 -30.51
C GLU A 165 -52.80 24.97 -31.69
N LEU A 166 -52.89 24.05 -32.65
CA LEU A 166 -52.08 24.06 -33.86
C LEU A 166 -52.30 25.35 -34.67
N MET A 167 -53.55 25.79 -34.80
CA MET A 167 -53.86 27.08 -35.41
C MET A 167 -53.16 28.25 -34.70
N LEU A 168 -53.25 28.32 -33.37
CA LEU A 168 -52.58 29.39 -32.61
C LEU A 168 -51.06 29.33 -32.74
N ILE A 169 -50.47 28.13 -32.62
CA ILE A 169 -49.02 27.95 -32.73
C ILE A 169 -48.53 28.32 -34.14
N SER A 170 -49.30 27.98 -35.19
CA SER A 170 -49.02 28.41 -36.57
C SER A 170 -49.12 29.93 -36.73
N ILE A 171 -50.15 30.58 -36.15
CA ILE A 171 -50.27 32.04 -36.10
C ILE A 171 -49.02 32.68 -35.49
N LEU A 172 -48.55 32.15 -34.36
CA LEU A 172 -47.35 32.65 -33.68
C LEU A 172 -46.08 32.39 -34.52
N SER A 173 -45.99 31.26 -35.21
CA SER A 173 -44.84 30.96 -36.07
C SER A 173 -44.77 31.94 -37.25
N ASN A 174 -45.89 32.11 -37.97
CA ASN A 174 -46.01 33.04 -39.11
C ASN A 174 -45.76 34.51 -38.73
N ALA A 175 -46.13 34.87 -37.50
CA ALA A 175 -45.88 36.19 -36.93
C ALA A 175 -44.41 36.42 -36.52
N GLY A 176 -43.62 35.35 -36.41
CA GLY A 176 -42.18 35.41 -36.21
C GLY A 176 -41.71 34.74 -34.92
N SER A 177 -42.03 33.45 -34.76
CA SER A 177 -41.45 32.59 -33.74
C SER A 177 -41.01 31.26 -34.35
N ASP A 178 -39.98 30.67 -33.75
CA ASP A 178 -39.60 29.30 -34.07
C ASP A 178 -40.34 28.34 -33.15
N VAL A 179 -40.71 27.18 -33.66
CA VAL A 179 -41.52 26.19 -32.97
C VAL A 179 -40.91 24.80 -33.11
N VAL A 180 -40.86 24.09 -31.98
CA VAL A 180 -40.59 22.66 -31.91
C VAL A 180 -41.75 21.98 -31.19
N LEU A 181 -42.33 20.98 -31.84
CA LEU A 181 -43.40 20.12 -31.31
C LEU A 181 -42.84 18.73 -31.00
N LEU A 182 -42.87 18.31 -29.74
CA LEU A 182 -42.43 16.98 -29.31
C LEU A 182 -43.62 16.03 -29.20
N GLN A 183 -43.57 14.95 -29.98
CA GLN A 183 -44.63 13.95 -30.08
C GLN A 183 -44.08 12.56 -29.76
N TYR A 184 -44.35 12.08 -28.54
CA TYR A 184 -43.84 10.77 -28.10
C TYR A 184 -44.60 9.58 -28.69
N HIS A 185 -45.82 9.79 -29.17
CA HIS A 185 -46.68 8.75 -29.76
C HIS A 185 -46.70 8.76 -31.30
N GLY A 186 -45.76 9.46 -31.91
CA GLY A 186 -45.62 9.57 -33.37
C GLY A 186 -46.58 10.56 -34.03
N ASP A 187 -46.59 10.54 -35.36
CA ASP A 187 -47.10 11.65 -36.15
C ASP A 187 -48.61 11.58 -36.48
N ALA A 188 -49.24 10.43 -36.26
CA ALA A 188 -50.61 10.17 -36.67
C ALA A 188 -51.65 11.11 -36.03
N GLY A 189 -51.38 11.63 -34.82
CA GLY A 189 -52.24 12.60 -34.16
C GLY A 189 -52.23 13.97 -34.84
N TYR A 190 -51.05 14.45 -35.22
CA TYR A 190 -50.84 15.73 -35.90
C TYR A 190 -51.49 15.74 -37.28
N LEU A 191 -51.28 14.69 -38.08
CA LEU A 191 -51.79 14.57 -39.44
C LEU A 191 -53.33 14.55 -39.54
N LYS A 192 -54.06 14.36 -38.43
CA LYS A 192 -55.52 14.55 -38.40
C LYS A 192 -55.93 16.02 -38.48
N SER A 193 -55.10 16.92 -37.96
CA SER A 193 -55.34 18.36 -37.95
C SER A 193 -54.73 19.07 -39.15
N ASP A 194 -53.61 18.55 -39.68
CA ASP A 194 -52.97 19.02 -40.92
C ASP A 194 -52.60 17.84 -41.84
N PRO A 195 -53.57 17.29 -42.60
CA PRO A 195 -53.35 16.10 -43.43
C PRO A 195 -52.31 16.28 -44.54
N ALA A 196 -52.10 17.51 -45.00
CA ALA A 196 -51.12 17.84 -46.04
C ALA A 196 -49.75 18.24 -45.47
N SER A 197 -49.60 18.30 -44.13
CA SER A 197 -48.36 18.67 -43.45
C SER A 197 -47.77 20.01 -43.94
N VAL A 198 -48.64 21.01 -44.13
CA VAL A 198 -48.27 22.33 -44.66
C VAL A 198 -47.81 23.28 -43.55
N LEU A 199 -48.23 23.06 -42.30
CA LEU A 199 -47.97 23.99 -41.19
C LEU A 199 -46.65 23.72 -40.47
N SER A 200 -46.12 22.50 -40.53
CA SER A 200 -44.82 22.13 -39.97
C SER A 200 -44.16 20.99 -40.75
N ASP A 201 -42.85 20.83 -40.55
CA ASP A 201 -42.07 19.72 -41.12
C ASP A 201 -41.80 18.63 -40.07
N ASP A 202 -41.87 17.37 -40.49
CA ASP A 202 -41.41 16.24 -39.67
C ASP A 202 -39.88 16.12 -39.71
N LEU A 203 -39.23 16.13 -38.55
CA LEU A 203 -37.80 16.00 -38.45
C LEU A 203 -37.39 14.54 -38.69
N GLN A 204 -36.69 14.33 -39.80
CA GLN A 204 -36.13 13.03 -40.18
C GLN A 204 -34.61 13.07 -40.07
N MET A 205 -34.04 12.14 -39.30
CA MET A 205 -32.59 11.97 -39.12
C MET A 205 -32.23 10.48 -39.16
N GLU A 206 -31.01 10.17 -39.59
CA GLU A 206 -30.52 8.79 -39.59
C GLU A 206 -30.53 8.20 -38.18
N ARG A 207 -30.94 6.92 -38.08
CA ARG A 207 -30.95 6.12 -36.83
C ARG A 207 -31.84 6.67 -35.71
N MET A 208 -32.89 7.43 -36.03
CA MET A 208 -33.90 7.80 -35.04
C MET A 208 -34.63 6.57 -34.50
N THR A 209 -34.75 6.49 -33.18
CA THR A 209 -35.56 5.48 -32.48
C THR A 209 -36.77 6.13 -31.81
N ALA A 210 -37.66 5.34 -31.21
CA ALA A 210 -38.66 5.90 -30.30
C ALA A 210 -37.98 6.62 -29.11
N PHE A 211 -38.70 7.57 -28.50
CA PHE A 211 -38.23 8.22 -27.28
C PHE A 211 -38.03 7.19 -26.15
N PRO A 212 -37.00 7.37 -25.29
CA PRO A 212 -36.79 6.49 -24.14
C PRO A 212 -38.01 6.43 -23.22
N GLU A 213 -38.20 5.30 -22.54
CA GLU A 213 -39.33 5.11 -21.63
C GLU A 213 -39.33 6.17 -20.52
N GLY A 214 -40.48 6.82 -20.33
CA GLY A 214 -40.66 7.89 -19.36
C GLY A 214 -39.88 9.18 -19.66
N TYR A 215 -39.43 9.41 -20.90
CA TYR A 215 -38.89 10.70 -21.33
C TYR A 215 -39.95 11.80 -21.25
N CYS A 216 -39.59 12.96 -20.68
CA CYS A 216 -40.45 14.15 -20.64
C CYS A 216 -39.65 15.42 -20.38
N LEU A 217 -40.20 16.58 -20.71
CA LEU A 217 -39.55 17.87 -20.48
C LEU A 217 -39.30 18.16 -19.00
N LYS A 218 -40.11 17.59 -18.09
CA LYS A 218 -39.84 17.65 -16.64
C LYS A 218 -38.49 17.00 -16.29
N LYS A 219 -38.16 15.84 -16.85
CA LYS A 219 -36.85 15.19 -16.65
C LYS A 219 -35.73 15.96 -17.33
N VAL A 220 -35.98 16.56 -18.50
CA VAL A 220 -35.00 17.45 -19.15
C VAL A 220 -34.65 18.64 -18.25
N ARG A 221 -35.67 19.28 -17.64
CA ARG A 221 -35.46 20.36 -16.66
C ARG A 221 -34.65 19.90 -15.45
N GLU A 222 -34.99 18.74 -14.89
CA GLU A 222 -34.27 18.15 -13.76
C GLU A 222 -32.80 17.86 -14.14
N ALA A 223 -32.54 17.32 -15.33
CA ALA A 223 -31.19 17.10 -15.83
C ALA A 223 -30.40 18.40 -15.99
N ILE A 224 -30.98 19.44 -16.63
CA ILE A 224 -30.33 20.76 -16.77
C ILE A 224 -30.02 21.37 -15.39
N GLN A 225 -30.95 21.25 -14.44
CA GLN A 225 -30.76 21.76 -13.09
C GLN A 225 -29.64 21.01 -12.36
N ASN A 226 -29.59 19.67 -12.49
CA ASN A 226 -28.53 18.85 -11.92
C ASN A 226 -27.17 19.14 -12.55
N ASP A 227 -27.11 19.35 -13.87
CA ASP A 227 -25.88 19.71 -14.59
C ASP A 227 -25.37 21.08 -14.12
N PHE A 228 -26.27 22.06 -13.99
CA PHE A 228 -25.93 23.38 -13.44
C PHE A 228 -25.49 23.31 -11.97
N GLU A 229 -26.16 22.50 -11.15
CA GLU A 229 -25.78 22.29 -9.75
C GLU A 229 -24.40 21.65 -9.65
N LYS A 230 -24.07 20.66 -10.50
CA LYS A 230 -22.73 20.07 -10.59
C LYS A 230 -21.68 21.08 -11.03
N GLU A 231 -21.93 21.86 -12.08
CA GLU A 231 -21.00 22.91 -12.53
C GLU A 231 -20.73 23.93 -11.41
N ARG A 232 -21.77 24.28 -10.64
CA ARG A 232 -21.64 25.19 -9.50
C ARG A 232 -20.74 24.63 -8.39
N LEU A 233 -20.68 23.31 -8.18
CA LEU A 233 -19.79 22.70 -7.18
C LEU A 233 -18.31 23.00 -7.44
N TYR A 234 -17.92 23.07 -8.71
CA TYR A 234 -16.55 23.31 -9.14
C TYR A 234 -16.10 24.77 -8.98
N GLY A 235 -17.04 25.72 -9.02
CA GLY A 235 -16.70 27.14 -8.97
C GLY A 235 -15.79 27.56 -10.12
N SER A 236 -14.67 28.24 -9.82
CA SER A 236 -13.68 28.62 -10.83
C SER A 236 -12.72 27.47 -11.11
N LEU A 237 -12.81 26.89 -12.31
CA LEU A 237 -11.94 25.80 -12.73
C LEU A 237 -10.46 26.23 -12.80
N PRO A 238 -9.52 25.31 -12.54
CA PRO A 238 -8.10 25.55 -12.77
C PRO A 238 -7.81 25.66 -14.28
N SER A 239 -6.81 26.47 -14.62
CA SER A 239 -6.24 26.60 -15.96
C SER A 239 -5.33 25.43 -16.35
N VAL A 240 -4.88 24.64 -15.36
CA VAL A 240 -3.97 23.51 -15.53
C VAL A 240 -4.64 22.19 -15.12
N ASN A 241 -4.38 21.13 -15.89
CA ASN A 241 -4.86 19.77 -15.62
C ASN A 241 -3.71 18.79 -15.35
N ASN A 242 -4.00 17.66 -14.72
CA ASN A 242 -3.01 16.59 -14.53
C ASN A 242 -2.78 15.83 -15.86
N CYS A 243 -1.52 15.58 -16.18
CA CYS A 243 -1.10 14.64 -17.22
C CYS A 243 -0.32 13.50 -16.54
N THR A 244 -1.07 12.61 -15.89
CA THR A 244 -0.51 11.54 -15.07
C THR A 244 -0.03 10.40 -15.98
N ASN A 245 1.20 9.94 -15.76
CA ASN A 245 1.78 8.74 -16.39
C ASN A 245 1.96 8.75 -17.92
N ALA A 246 1.58 9.81 -18.65
CA ALA A 246 1.67 9.82 -20.13
C ALA A 246 3.12 9.77 -20.70
N TRP A 247 4.12 10.08 -19.88
CA TRP A 247 5.53 10.25 -20.26
C TRP A 247 6.46 9.14 -19.73
N ILE A 248 5.90 8.16 -19.00
CA ILE A 248 6.68 7.13 -18.33
C ILE A 248 7.06 6.02 -19.32
N ASP A 249 8.26 5.46 -19.18
CA ASP A 249 8.74 4.35 -20.03
C ASP A 249 8.51 2.97 -19.38
N GLY A 250 7.99 2.93 -18.14
CA GLY A 250 7.80 1.70 -17.38
C GLY A 250 9.08 1.19 -16.73
N LYS A 251 10.04 2.07 -16.43
CA LYS A 251 11.36 1.73 -15.86
C LYS A 251 11.45 1.95 -14.34
N GLY A 252 10.30 1.98 -13.65
CA GLY A 252 10.23 2.08 -12.19
C GLY A 252 10.89 3.34 -11.64
N PHE A 253 11.91 3.17 -10.80
CA PHE A 253 12.61 4.28 -10.15
C PHE A 253 13.24 5.26 -11.13
N GLU A 254 13.68 4.80 -12.30
CA GLU A 254 14.27 5.68 -13.32
C GLU A 254 13.26 6.68 -13.90
N ASP A 255 11.99 6.30 -14.01
CA ASP A 255 10.95 7.25 -14.42
C ASP A 255 10.71 8.31 -13.34
N ILE A 256 10.71 7.93 -12.06
CA ILE A 256 10.49 8.85 -10.95
C ILE A 256 11.63 9.89 -10.86
N LYS A 257 12.86 9.48 -11.16
CA LYS A 257 14.06 10.34 -11.16
C LYS A 257 14.08 11.35 -12.31
N LYS A 258 13.34 11.13 -13.41
CA LYS A 258 13.32 12.06 -14.54
C LYS A 258 12.90 13.46 -14.10
N SER A 259 13.70 14.45 -14.51
CA SER A 259 13.43 15.88 -14.26
C SER A 259 12.06 16.29 -14.77
N VAL A 260 11.35 17.14 -14.04
CA VAL A 260 10.00 17.58 -14.45
C VAL A 260 10.01 18.29 -15.79
N LEU A 261 11.06 19.05 -16.07
CA LEU A 261 11.21 19.83 -17.30
C LEU A 261 11.27 18.96 -18.56
N THR A 262 11.63 17.68 -18.43
CA THR A 262 11.74 16.73 -19.55
C THR A 262 10.49 15.88 -19.74
N ARG A 263 9.48 15.99 -18.87
CA ARG A 263 8.26 15.16 -18.90
C ARG A 263 7.21 15.67 -19.89
N GLY A 264 7.25 16.96 -20.23
CA GLY A 264 6.38 17.56 -21.23
C GLY A 264 6.48 19.10 -21.25
N THR A 265 5.97 19.70 -22.32
CA THR A 265 6.16 21.15 -22.60
C THR A 265 4.86 21.94 -22.70
N ASP A 266 3.69 21.30 -22.72
CA ASP A 266 2.40 22.01 -22.79
C ASP A 266 2.07 22.65 -21.43
N PRO A 267 1.93 23.99 -21.34
CA PRO A 267 1.71 24.71 -20.08
C PRO A 267 0.32 24.46 -19.47
N ARG A 268 -0.61 23.85 -20.21
CA ARG A 268 -1.94 23.47 -19.71
C ARG A 268 -1.90 22.23 -18.83
N PHE A 269 -0.75 21.56 -18.71
CA PHE A 269 -0.61 20.33 -17.96
C PHE A 269 0.55 20.36 -16.97
N PHE A 270 0.33 19.76 -15.79
CA PHE A 270 1.42 19.34 -14.92
C PHE A 270 1.64 17.83 -15.07
N TYR A 271 2.89 17.41 -15.17
CA TYR A 271 3.27 16.04 -15.51
C TYR A 271 3.74 15.28 -14.27
N ASN A 272 2.79 14.62 -13.61
CA ASN A 272 3.04 13.81 -12.43
C ASN A 272 2.99 12.31 -12.74
N CYS A 273 3.39 11.49 -11.78
CA CYS A 273 3.25 10.04 -11.86
C CYS A 273 2.40 9.46 -10.73
N PHE A 274 1.78 8.32 -11.01
CA PHE A 274 1.06 7.50 -10.04
C PHE A 274 1.45 6.03 -10.22
N TYR A 275 2.34 5.56 -9.35
CA TYR A 275 3.00 4.27 -9.44
C TYR A 275 2.63 3.35 -8.30
N ARG A 276 2.46 2.06 -8.62
CA ARG A 276 2.57 0.96 -7.66
C ARG A 276 3.67 0.01 -8.11
N ILE A 277 4.63 -0.25 -7.23
CA ILE A 277 5.70 -1.22 -7.45
C ILE A 277 5.49 -2.37 -6.47
N ASN A 278 5.15 -3.54 -7.01
CA ASN A 278 4.94 -4.77 -6.27
C ASN A 278 6.18 -5.66 -6.39
N GLY A 279 6.69 -6.13 -5.27
CA GLY A 279 7.96 -6.85 -5.21
C GLY A 279 9.17 -5.93 -5.36
N ALA A 280 10.34 -6.54 -5.52
CA ALA A 280 11.61 -5.87 -5.79
C ALA A 280 12.25 -6.49 -7.03
N GLU A 281 12.97 -5.70 -7.83
CA GLU A 281 13.72 -6.24 -8.98
C GLU A 281 14.85 -7.15 -8.50
N ASP A 282 15.58 -6.71 -7.47
CA ASP A 282 16.57 -7.50 -6.76
C ASP A 282 16.45 -7.24 -5.25
N LYS A 283 16.18 -8.29 -4.47
CA LYS A 283 16.05 -8.23 -2.99
C LYS A 283 17.29 -7.65 -2.31
N LEU A 284 18.45 -7.78 -2.94
CA LEU A 284 19.75 -7.46 -2.36
C LEU A 284 20.08 -5.97 -2.51
N THR A 285 19.67 -5.36 -3.62
CA THR A 285 19.94 -3.94 -3.92
C THR A 285 18.78 -3.02 -3.57
N TYR A 286 17.55 -3.55 -3.43
CA TYR A 286 16.33 -2.75 -3.27
C TYR A 286 16.40 -1.69 -2.17
N ALA A 287 16.91 -2.03 -0.98
CA ALA A 287 17.05 -1.05 0.11
C ALA A 287 18.01 0.10 -0.26
N ASN A 288 19.09 -0.19 -0.99
CA ASN A 288 20.00 0.84 -1.48
C ASN A 288 19.35 1.66 -2.61
N GLU A 289 18.62 1.04 -3.53
CA GLU A 289 17.91 1.75 -4.60
C GLU A 289 16.91 2.76 -4.04
N LEU A 290 16.17 2.40 -2.99
CA LEU A 290 15.29 3.33 -2.26
C LEU A 290 16.08 4.47 -1.61
N PHE A 291 17.20 4.18 -0.97
CA PHE A 291 18.05 5.21 -0.37
C PHE A 291 18.63 6.17 -1.42
N GLN A 292 19.12 5.64 -2.56
CA GLN A 292 19.62 6.46 -3.67
C GLN A 292 18.51 7.30 -4.29
N LEU A 293 17.32 6.73 -4.52
CA LEU A 293 16.15 7.48 -4.98
C LEU A 293 15.86 8.67 -4.06
N GLN A 294 15.88 8.45 -2.75
CA GLN A 294 15.67 9.53 -1.77
C GLN A 294 16.72 10.64 -1.89
N LEU A 295 17.99 10.25 -2.01
CA LEU A 295 19.11 11.19 -2.11
C LEU A 295 19.05 12.01 -3.41
N GLU A 296 18.79 11.35 -4.54
CA GLU A 296 18.64 11.98 -5.84
C GLU A 296 17.47 12.98 -5.85
N LEU A 297 16.31 12.60 -5.32
CA LEU A 297 15.15 13.49 -5.21
C LEU A 297 15.44 14.71 -4.32
N LYS A 298 16.11 14.51 -3.18
CA LYS A 298 16.55 15.61 -2.31
C LYS A 298 17.54 16.54 -3.03
N ASN A 299 18.52 15.98 -3.73
CA ASN A 299 19.52 16.75 -4.48
C ASN A 299 18.90 17.54 -5.64
N ALA A 300 17.82 17.02 -6.25
CA ALA A 300 17.02 17.71 -7.26
C ALA A 300 16.10 18.80 -6.67
N GLY A 301 16.13 19.04 -5.35
CA GLY A 301 15.31 20.05 -4.68
C GLY A 301 13.83 19.67 -4.55
N ARG A 302 13.46 18.41 -4.80
CA ARG A 302 12.08 17.94 -4.75
C ARG A 302 11.56 17.92 -3.31
N LYS A 303 10.37 18.48 -3.10
CA LYS A 303 9.64 18.36 -1.84
C LYS A 303 9.12 16.93 -1.70
N MET A 304 9.48 16.24 -0.64
CA MET A 304 9.18 14.81 -0.49
C MET A 304 8.61 14.48 0.89
N VAL A 305 7.62 13.60 0.90
CA VAL A 305 7.02 13.00 2.09
C VAL A 305 7.12 11.48 1.95
N ILE A 306 7.61 10.82 2.99
CA ILE A 306 7.66 9.35 3.07
C ILE A 306 6.77 8.92 4.23
N VAL A 307 5.86 7.99 3.98
CA VAL A 307 5.01 7.36 5.00
C VAL A 307 5.28 5.86 5.00
N ASN A 308 5.43 5.29 6.20
CA ASN A 308 5.70 3.88 6.43
C ASN A 308 4.48 3.22 7.07
N GLY A 309 4.06 2.08 6.53
CA GLY A 309 2.86 1.38 7.00
C GLY A 309 1.58 2.13 6.65
N GLU A 310 0.58 2.03 7.53
CA GLU A 310 -0.71 2.73 7.39
C GLU A 310 -0.55 4.23 7.68
N ILE A 311 -1.17 5.09 6.86
CA ILE A 311 -1.28 6.52 7.13
C ILE A 311 -2.04 6.70 8.46
N GLU A 312 -1.37 7.33 9.43
CA GLU A 312 -1.93 7.59 10.76
C GLU A 312 -3.31 8.27 10.66
N ARG A 313 -4.29 7.73 11.37
CA ARG A 313 -5.66 8.24 11.35
C ARG A 313 -5.70 9.70 11.84
N PRO A 314 -6.65 10.52 11.34
CA PRO A 314 -6.84 11.87 11.85
C PRO A 314 -7.10 11.90 13.35
N THR A 315 -6.43 12.78 14.07
CA THR A 315 -6.66 12.98 15.51
C THR A 315 -8.00 13.67 15.75
N PRO A 316 -8.58 13.57 16.97
CA PRO A 316 -9.79 14.31 17.32
C PRO A 316 -9.66 15.82 17.08
N ASP A 317 -8.48 16.39 17.30
CA ASP A 317 -8.20 17.81 17.09
C ASP A 317 -8.23 18.18 15.60
N GLU A 318 -7.58 17.39 14.74
CA GLU A 318 -7.62 17.59 13.28
C GLU A 318 -9.07 17.53 12.76
N ILE A 319 -9.86 16.58 13.25
CA ILE A 319 -11.28 16.43 12.89
C ILE A 319 -12.09 17.64 13.35
N ALA A 320 -11.83 18.17 14.55
CA ALA A 320 -12.55 19.31 15.11
C ALA A 320 -12.32 20.61 14.33
N GLU A 321 -11.16 20.76 13.69
CA GLU A 321 -10.87 21.93 12.83
C GLU A 321 -11.65 21.94 11.51
N ILE A 322 -12.19 20.80 11.07
CA ILE A 322 -12.95 20.72 9.83
C ILE A 322 -14.37 21.26 10.07
N ARG A 323 -14.70 22.36 9.42
CA ARG A 323 -16.03 22.96 9.48
C ARG A 323 -16.99 22.08 8.71
N ARG A 324 -18.00 21.56 9.41
CA ARG A 324 -19.05 20.72 8.83
C ARG A 324 -20.41 20.98 9.48
N ARG A 325 -21.47 20.62 8.78
CA ARG A 325 -22.88 20.75 9.23
C ARG A 325 -23.61 19.42 9.01
N ASN A 326 -24.90 19.38 9.34
CA ASN A 326 -25.77 18.28 8.95
C ASN A 326 -26.23 18.50 7.51
N TYR A 327 -26.08 17.48 6.66
CA TYR A 327 -26.37 17.56 5.24
C TYR A 327 -27.56 16.67 4.87
N ALA A 328 -28.44 17.18 4.02
CA ALA A 328 -29.58 16.44 3.48
C ALA A 328 -29.35 15.94 2.04
N LYS A 329 -28.37 16.53 1.33
CA LYS A 329 -28.02 16.21 -0.06
C LYS A 329 -26.51 16.18 -0.25
N THR A 330 -26.05 15.35 -1.18
CA THR A 330 -24.63 15.19 -1.54
C THR A 330 -24.01 16.50 -2.02
N ASP A 331 -24.71 17.27 -2.85
CA ASP A 331 -24.17 18.53 -3.41
C ASP A 331 -23.95 19.59 -2.31
N GLN A 332 -24.82 19.63 -1.31
CA GLN A 332 -24.66 20.54 -0.16
C GLN A 332 -23.44 20.16 0.69
N LEU A 333 -23.24 18.86 0.91
CA LEU A 333 -22.09 18.31 1.62
C LEU A 333 -20.78 18.68 0.91
N ILE A 334 -20.68 18.39 -0.39
CA ILE A 334 -19.47 18.65 -1.18
C ILE A 334 -19.18 20.14 -1.21
N MET A 335 -20.19 20.98 -1.46
CA MET A 335 -20.04 22.43 -1.51
C MET A 335 -19.55 22.98 -0.16
N ASP A 336 -20.15 22.62 0.96
CA ASP A 336 -19.77 23.13 2.28
C ASP A 336 -18.38 22.63 2.72
N LEU A 337 -18.09 21.33 2.57
CA LEU A 337 -16.81 20.76 2.96
C LEU A 337 -15.65 21.30 2.12
N SER A 338 -15.87 21.56 0.82
CA SER A 338 -14.85 22.13 -0.05
C SER A 338 -14.34 23.50 0.42
N THR A 339 -15.14 24.26 1.19
CA THR A 339 -14.73 25.57 1.76
C THR A 339 -13.60 25.47 2.79
N ASN A 340 -13.31 24.25 3.28
CA ASN A 340 -12.18 23.99 4.17
C ASN A 340 -10.83 23.99 3.42
N ILE A 341 -10.83 23.88 2.08
CA ILE A 341 -9.62 23.91 1.26
C ILE A 341 -9.21 25.38 1.05
N LYS A 342 -8.24 25.84 1.85
CA LYS A 342 -7.73 27.20 1.79
C LYS A 342 -6.23 27.21 1.57
N TYR A 343 -5.81 27.81 0.47
CA TYR A 343 -4.40 27.97 0.13
C TYR A 343 -4.15 29.34 -0.51
N PRO A 344 -4.18 30.43 0.29
CA PRO A 344 -4.08 31.80 -0.23
C PRO A 344 -2.73 32.10 -0.91
N ALA A 345 -1.69 31.33 -0.59
CA ALA A 345 -0.36 31.48 -1.19
C ALA A 345 -0.34 31.17 -2.70
N ASN A 346 -1.26 30.33 -3.19
CA ASN A 346 -1.38 30.03 -4.61
C ASN A 346 -2.83 29.64 -4.97
N LEU A 347 -3.56 30.59 -5.57
CA LEU A 347 -4.97 30.39 -5.94
C LEU A 347 -5.15 29.30 -7.00
N GLU A 348 -4.17 29.10 -7.88
CA GLU A 348 -4.25 28.07 -8.91
C GLU A 348 -4.20 26.67 -8.30
N LEU A 349 -3.26 26.45 -7.36
CA LEU A 349 -3.19 25.20 -6.62
C LEU A 349 -4.46 24.95 -5.79
N GLN A 350 -5.03 26.00 -5.18
CA GLN A 350 -6.30 25.90 -4.47
C GLN A 350 -7.44 25.42 -5.39
N LYS A 351 -7.53 25.94 -6.62
CA LYS A 351 -8.53 25.49 -7.60
C LYS A 351 -8.30 24.03 -8.02
N ILE A 352 -7.06 23.60 -8.22
CA ILE A 352 -6.73 22.20 -8.53
C ILE A 352 -7.19 21.29 -7.39
N MET A 353 -6.87 21.63 -6.14
CA MET A 353 -7.29 20.87 -4.95
C MET A 353 -8.82 20.81 -4.83
N HIS A 354 -9.49 21.94 -5.02
CA HIS A 354 -10.95 22.03 -4.94
C HIS A 354 -11.62 21.18 -6.01
N LYS A 355 -11.24 21.35 -7.29
CA LYS A 355 -11.77 20.57 -8.41
C LYS A 355 -11.54 19.07 -8.21
N THR A 356 -10.34 18.68 -7.78
CA THR A 356 -9.99 17.27 -7.51
C THR A 356 -10.81 16.69 -6.35
N PHE A 357 -11.05 17.48 -5.30
CA PHE A 357 -11.85 17.06 -4.15
C PHE A 357 -13.31 16.81 -4.55
N VAL A 358 -13.88 17.70 -5.37
CA VAL A 358 -15.24 17.55 -5.93
C VAL A 358 -15.31 16.30 -6.81
N ASP A 359 -14.37 16.12 -7.75
CA ASP A 359 -14.34 14.96 -8.66
C ASP A 359 -14.29 13.64 -7.88
N ILE A 360 -13.44 13.55 -6.86
CA ILE A 360 -13.28 12.34 -6.05
C ILE A 360 -14.55 12.03 -5.25
N LEU A 361 -15.18 13.03 -4.62
CA LEU A 361 -16.39 12.79 -3.83
C LEU A 361 -17.63 12.49 -4.69
N LEU A 362 -17.74 13.08 -5.88
CA LEU A 362 -18.80 12.73 -6.84
C LEU A 362 -18.63 11.29 -7.36
N ALA A 363 -17.39 10.85 -7.60
CA ALA A 363 -17.13 9.47 -8.00
C ALA A 363 -17.44 8.46 -6.89
N GLU A 364 -17.17 8.79 -5.62
CA GLU A 364 -17.47 7.91 -4.49
C GLU A 364 -18.96 7.89 -4.12
N SER A 365 -19.67 9.02 -4.24
CA SER A 365 -21.12 9.06 -3.98
C SER A 365 -21.91 8.15 -4.93
N GLY A 366 -21.45 8.00 -6.17
CA GLY A 366 -22.03 7.07 -7.15
C GLY A 366 -21.86 5.59 -6.81
N LYS A 367 -20.92 5.22 -5.93
CA LYS A 367 -20.68 3.82 -5.51
C LYS A 367 -21.44 3.43 -4.25
N GLU A 368 -21.66 4.36 -3.32
CA GLU A 368 -22.11 4.05 -1.95
C GLU A 368 -23.63 4.17 -1.73
N GLY A 369 -24.42 4.55 -2.74
CA GLY A 369 -25.89 4.64 -2.63
C GLY A 369 -26.35 5.52 -1.45
N ASP A 370 -26.28 6.85 -1.62
CA ASP A 370 -26.83 7.87 -0.71
C ASP A 370 -26.50 7.78 0.80
N ASN A 371 -25.45 7.05 1.21
CA ASN A 371 -24.97 7.10 2.61
C ASN A 371 -24.11 8.36 2.89
N LEU A 372 -24.79 9.48 3.14
CA LEU A 372 -24.17 10.78 3.41
C LEU A 372 -23.22 10.78 4.62
N ASN A 373 -23.48 9.97 5.65
CA ASN A 373 -22.63 9.94 6.85
C ASN A 373 -21.26 9.30 6.57
N ARG A 374 -21.25 8.21 5.78
CA ARG A 374 -20.00 7.56 5.36
C ARG A 374 -19.20 8.45 4.42
N LEU A 375 -19.86 9.09 3.45
CA LEU A 375 -19.25 10.08 2.56
C LEU A 375 -18.68 11.29 3.34
N THR A 376 -19.40 11.78 4.35
CA THR A 376 -18.92 12.85 5.24
C THR A 376 -17.63 12.42 5.95
N SER A 377 -17.59 11.19 6.44
CA SER A 377 -16.42 10.65 7.15
C SER A 377 -15.21 10.55 6.23
N LYS A 378 -15.39 10.01 5.01
CA LYS A 378 -14.35 9.95 3.96
C LYS A 378 -13.83 11.34 3.60
N ALA A 379 -14.74 12.30 3.36
CA ALA A 379 -14.40 13.68 3.02
C ALA A 379 -13.60 14.38 4.13
N VAL A 380 -13.97 14.16 5.39
CA VAL A 380 -13.24 14.71 6.55
C VAL A 380 -11.83 14.11 6.64
N TYR A 381 -11.67 12.80 6.43
CA TYR A 381 -10.34 12.16 6.39
C TYR A 381 -9.45 12.76 5.32
N LEU A 382 -9.98 12.95 4.09
CA LEU A 382 -9.25 13.59 3.00
C LEU A 382 -8.80 15.02 3.37
N LEU A 383 -9.68 15.82 3.99
CA LEU A 383 -9.35 17.19 4.37
C LEU A 383 -8.31 17.26 5.49
N CYS A 384 -8.40 16.37 6.48
CA CYS A 384 -7.41 16.29 7.57
C CYS A 384 -6.03 15.93 7.02
N TRP A 385 -5.94 14.87 6.21
CA TRP A 385 -4.67 14.46 5.61
C TRP A 385 -4.14 15.47 4.60
N LEU A 386 -5.01 16.12 3.82
CA LEU A 386 -4.60 17.23 2.96
C LEU A 386 -3.95 18.34 3.80
N LYS A 387 -4.61 18.82 4.86
CA LYS A 387 -4.03 19.83 5.75
C LYS A 387 -2.69 19.39 6.35
N ARG A 388 -2.57 18.12 6.76
CA ARG A 388 -1.36 17.56 7.37
C ARG A 388 -0.17 17.56 6.41
N TYR A 389 -0.36 17.11 5.18
CA TYR A 389 0.74 16.93 4.22
C TYR A 389 1.00 18.14 3.31
N LEU A 390 0.04 19.07 3.23
CA LEU A 390 0.13 20.25 2.37
C LEU A 390 1.35 21.15 2.63
N PRO A 391 1.74 21.48 3.88
CA PRO A 391 2.94 22.29 4.13
C PRO A 391 4.24 21.63 3.63
N PHE A 392 4.30 20.30 3.70
CA PHE A 392 5.49 19.54 3.31
C PHE A 392 5.61 19.40 1.79
N LEU A 393 4.48 19.16 1.10
CA LEU A 393 4.46 18.93 -0.36
C LEU A 393 4.45 20.22 -1.18
N PHE A 394 3.79 21.28 -0.70
CA PHE A 394 3.48 22.46 -1.51
C PHE A 394 4.07 23.77 -0.97
N SER A 395 5.02 23.74 -0.03
CA SER A 395 5.66 24.97 0.46
C SER A 395 6.28 25.80 -0.68
N ASN A 396 5.78 27.02 -0.88
CA ASN A 396 6.18 27.96 -1.95
C ASN A 396 6.01 27.41 -3.38
N TRP A 397 5.06 26.50 -3.60
CA TRP A 397 4.87 25.82 -4.88
C TRP A 397 4.66 26.78 -6.07
N LYS A 398 5.36 26.48 -7.17
CA LYS A 398 5.20 27.16 -8.47
C LYS A 398 5.19 26.14 -9.60
N MET A 399 4.39 26.38 -10.64
CA MET A 399 4.44 25.61 -11.88
C MET A 399 5.84 25.73 -12.54
N PRO A 400 6.48 24.65 -13.02
CA PRO A 400 6.00 23.26 -13.13
C PRO A 400 6.53 22.33 -12.01
N GLU A 401 6.80 22.81 -10.79
CA GLU A 401 7.29 21.97 -9.69
C GLU A 401 6.30 20.85 -9.34
N ILE A 402 6.81 19.67 -8.97
CA ILE A 402 6.01 18.51 -8.57
C ILE A 402 6.56 18.02 -7.22
N GLY A 403 5.69 17.74 -6.26
CA GLY A 403 6.08 17.09 -4.99
C GLY A 403 6.31 15.59 -5.17
N CYS A 404 6.77 14.87 -4.15
CA CYS A 404 6.87 13.41 -4.17
C CYS A 404 6.29 12.84 -2.87
N PHE A 405 5.33 11.93 -2.98
CA PHE A 405 4.74 11.21 -1.87
C PHE A 405 5.01 9.72 -2.03
N ILE A 406 5.80 9.16 -1.12
CA ILE A 406 6.17 7.75 -1.13
C ILE A 406 5.46 7.04 0.00
N HIS A 407 4.72 5.98 -0.33
CA HIS A 407 3.99 5.14 0.60
C HIS A 407 4.60 3.74 0.67
N MET A 408 5.21 3.38 1.79
CA MET A 408 5.87 2.08 2.00
C MET A 408 4.95 1.11 2.74
N GLY A 409 4.73 -0.09 2.19
CA GLY A 409 3.94 -1.17 2.83
C GLY A 409 2.56 -1.43 2.24
N GLY A 410 2.20 -0.75 1.15
CA GLY A 410 0.91 -0.90 0.47
C GLY A 410 -0.30 -0.37 1.26
N CYS A 411 -1.39 -0.12 0.55
CA CYS A 411 -2.61 0.44 1.11
C CYS A 411 -3.43 -0.63 1.85
N GLN A 412 -3.78 -0.36 3.11
CA GLN A 412 -4.47 -1.30 3.99
C GLN A 412 -5.98 -0.99 4.14
N ASN A 413 -6.41 0.25 3.88
CA ASN A 413 -7.80 0.66 4.06
C ASN A 413 -8.34 1.55 2.91
N GLU A 414 -9.67 1.62 2.77
CA GLU A 414 -10.33 2.39 1.71
C GLU A 414 -10.06 3.90 1.77
N ASN A 415 -9.89 4.47 2.97
CA ASN A 415 -9.70 5.91 3.13
C ASN A 415 -8.32 6.31 2.59
N GLU A 416 -7.29 5.54 2.92
CA GLU A 416 -5.93 5.69 2.43
C GLU A 416 -5.88 5.56 0.91
N ALA A 417 -6.57 4.56 0.35
CA ALA A 417 -6.70 4.41 -1.10
C ALA A 417 -7.32 5.67 -1.73
N LEU A 418 -8.38 6.20 -1.12
CA LEU A 418 -9.05 7.42 -1.58
C LEU A 418 -8.11 8.64 -1.52
N PHE A 419 -7.30 8.75 -0.48
CA PHE A 419 -6.35 9.85 -0.31
C PHE A 419 -5.20 9.79 -1.32
N LEU A 420 -4.66 8.61 -1.60
CA LEU A 420 -3.63 8.43 -2.61
C LEU A 420 -4.17 8.74 -4.02
N ARG A 421 -5.42 8.33 -4.32
CA ARG A 421 -6.12 8.72 -5.57
C ARG A 421 -6.31 10.22 -5.69
N PHE A 422 -6.61 10.89 -4.58
CA PHE A 422 -6.73 12.34 -4.53
C PHE A 422 -5.36 13.01 -4.76
N LEU A 423 -4.30 12.58 -4.06
CA LEU A 423 -2.94 13.13 -4.25
C LEU A 423 -2.40 12.93 -5.66
N ALA A 424 -2.68 11.77 -6.28
CA ALA A 424 -2.25 11.45 -7.65
C ALA A 424 -2.86 12.36 -8.72
N ARG A 425 -3.87 13.17 -8.37
CA ARG A 425 -4.48 14.18 -9.24
C ARG A 425 -4.04 15.60 -8.89
N LEU A 426 -3.10 15.75 -7.96
CA LEU A 426 -2.44 17.01 -7.63
C LEU A 426 -1.02 17.03 -8.26
N PRO A 427 -0.30 18.18 -8.22
CA PRO A 427 1.10 18.29 -8.69
C PRO A 427 2.09 17.52 -7.79
N VAL A 428 1.90 16.21 -7.62
CA VAL A 428 2.67 15.30 -6.76
C VAL A 428 2.84 13.97 -7.47
N ASP A 429 4.08 13.48 -7.49
CA ASP A 429 4.40 12.11 -7.85
C ASP A 429 4.01 11.20 -6.67
N VAL A 430 3.10 10.26 -6.88
CA VAL A 430 2.64 9.33 -5.85
C VAL A 430 3.18 7.94 -6.16
N VAL A 431 4.02 7.41 -5.26
CA VAL A 431 4.71 6.13 -5.43
C VAL A 431 4.35 5.20 -4.27
N ILE A 432 3.80 4.04 -4.58
CA ILE A 432 3.40 3.04 -3.59
C ILE A 432 4.32 1.84 -3.74
N LEU A 433 5.04 1.55 -2.67
CA LEU A 433 6.03 0.49 -2.59
C LEU A 433 5.45 -0.67 -1.79
N CYS A 434 5.27 -1.81 -2.44
CA CYS A 434 4.78 -3.05 -1.87
C CYS A 434 5.85 -4.15 -2.02
N PRO A 435 6.98 -4.06 -1.30
CA PRO A 435 8.08 -5.03 -1.46
C PRO A 435 7.65 -6.45 -1.07
N ASN A 436 6.72 -6.59 -0.12
CA ASN A 436 6.16 -7.86 0.29
C ASN A 436 4.92 -8.19 -0.55
N ARG A 437 5.05 -9.11 -1.50
CA ARG A 437 3.96 -9.55 -2.38
C ARG A 437 2.86 -10.32 -1.64
N ASN A 438 3.14 -10.81 -0.43
CA ASN A 438 2.16 -11.54 0.38
C ASN A 438 1.15 -10.60 1.08
N VAL A 439 1.38 -9.29 1.06
CA VAL A 439 0.46 -8.29 1.63
C VAL A 439 -0.32 -7.64 0.48
N PRO A 440 -1.63 -7.91 0.35
CA PRO A 440 -2.43 -7.32 -0.72
C PRO A 440 -2.62 -5.82 -0.49
N CYS A 441 -2.42 -5.02 -1.55
CA CYS A 441 -2.65 -3.57 -1.54
C CYS A 441 -4.05 -3.28 -2.12
N GLN A 442 -4.95 -2.70 -1.31
CA GLN A 442 -6.36 -2.52 -1.66
C GLN A 442 -6.65 -1.31 -2.57
N LEU A 443 -5.63 -0.73 -3.19
CA LEU A 443 -5.78 0.41 -4.10
C LEU A 443 -6.04 -0.05 -5.54
N THR A 444 -7.05 0.54 -6.17
CA THR A 444 -7.30 0.46 -7.62
C THR A 444 -7.68 1.85 -8.16
N ASP A 445 -7.13 2.25 -9.30
CA ASP A 445 -7.50 3.48 -10.01
C ASP A 445 -7.16 3.34 -11.50
N PRO A 446 -7.98 3.87 -12.43
CA PRO A 446 -7.67 3.84 -13.87
C PRO A 446 -6.34 4.51 -14.25
N LEU A 447 -5.87 5.48 -13.46
CA LEU A 447 -4.60 6.17 -13.71
C LEU A 447 -3.39 5.47 -13.06
N LEU A 448 -3.60 4.44 -12.25
CA LEU A 448 -2.52 3.75 -11.54
C LEU A 448 -1.70 2.91 -12.54
N TYR A 449 -0.40 3.18 -12.62
CA TYR A 449 0.54 2.34 -13.37
C TYR A 449 1.19 1.33 -12.42
N GLU A 450 1.20 0.06 -12.82
CA GLU A 450 1.66 -1.03 -11.98
C GLU A 450 2.88 -1.74 -12.56
N LEU A 451 3.92 -1.86 -11.72
CA LEU A 451 5.08 -2.70 -11.99
C LEU A 451 5.07 -3.87 -11.02
N ASN A 452 5.24 -5.07 -11.57
CA ASN A 452 5.22 -6.31 -10.80
C ASN A 452 6.55 -7.03 -11.03
N TYR A 453 7.36 -7.09 -9.98
CA TYR A 453 8.58 -7.87 -9.94
C TYR A 453 8.33 -9.25 -9.31
N GLU A 454 9.18 -10.22 -9.64
CA GLU A 454 9.01 -11.60 -9.18
C GLU A 454 9.36 -11.76 -7.69
N GLU A 455 10.39 -11.05 -7.23
CA GLU A 455 10.91 -11.20 -5.88
C GLU A 455 10.06 -10.49 -4.82
N SER A 456 9.92 -11.10 -3.64
CA SER A 456 9.18 -10.55 -2.49
C SER A 456 10.08 -10.39 -1.27
N LEU A 457 10.14 -9.18 -0.70
CA LEU A 457 10.98 -8.82 0.44
C LEU A 457 10.13 -8.29 1.60
N THR A 458 10.34 -8.81 2.82
CA THR A 458 9.74 -8.26 4.03
C THR A 458 10.53 -7.01 4.46
N MET A 459 9.97 -5.84 4.15
CA MET A 459 10.54 -4.54 4.51
C MET A 459 9.40 -3.59 4.86
N ASP A 460 9.30 -3.21 6.12
CA ASP A 460 8.16 -2.47 6.65
C ASP A 460 8.43 -0.95 6.79
N ARG A 461 9.68 -0.53 6.56
CA ARG A 461 10.11 0.87 6.68
C ARG A 461 11.05 1.24 5.55
N TYR A 462 10.95 2.47 5.09
CA TYR A 462 11.84 3.08 4.13
C TYR A 462 13.22 3.32 4.77
N PRO A 463 14.33 3.02 4.06
CA PRO A 463 15.67 3.20 4.61
C PRO A 463 16.05 4.69 4.57
N GLU A 464 16.12 5.32 5.75
CA GLU A 464 16.42 6.76 5.87
C GLU A 464 17.89 7.04 6.25
N GLU A 465 18.58 6.06 6.83
CA GLU A 465 19.98 6.17 7.27
C GLU A 465 20.90 5.18 6.53
N SER A 466 22.13 5.62 6.20
CA SER A 466 23.15 4.77 5.58
C SER A 466 23.55 3.57 6.46
N SER A 467 23.41 3.69 7.79
CA SER A 467 23.66 2.65 8.79
C SER A 467 22.74 1.43 8.64
N GLN A 468 21.56 1.60 8.03
CA GLN A 468 20.53 0.57 7.82
C GLN A 468 20.76 -0.22 6.52
N VAL A 469 21.65 0.25 5.63
CA VAL A 469 21.98 -0.39 4.35
C VAL A 469 23.25 -1.23 4.54
N LYS A 470 23.16 -2.37 5.23
CA LYS A 470 24.28 -3.34 5.29
C LYS A 470 24.26 -4.20 4.02
N MET A 471 25.20 -3.96 3.11
CA MET A 471 25.35 -4.74 1.88
C MET A 471 26.10 -6.06 2.12
N GLY A 472 25.57 -7.15 1.58
CA GLY A 472 26.37 -8.28 1.13
C GLY A 472 26.80 -8.06 -0.31
N THR A 473 28.02 -8.47 -0.67
CA THR A 473 28.50 -8.42 -2.05
C THR A 473 27.92 -9.57 -2.88
N VAL A 474 27.95 -9.47 -4.21
CA VAL A 474 27.56 -10.59 -5.11
C VAL A 474 28.29 -11.89 -4.75
N ALA A 475 29.57 -11.80 -4.35
CA ALA A 475 30.34 -12.94 -3.85
C ALA A 475 29.80 -13.50 -2.51
N TYR A 476 29.41 -12.62 -1.57
CA TYR A 476 28.79 -13.02 -0.30
C TYR A 476 27.43 -13.72 -0.51
N HIS A 477 26.67 -13.30 -1.52
CA HIS A 477 25.38 -13.91 -1.87
C HIS A 477 25.54 -15.22 -2.63
N ALA A 478 26.51 -15.31 -3.55
CA ALA A 478 26.87 -16.58 -4.18
C ALA A 478 27.41 -17.59 -3.15
N GLU A 479 28.23 -17.15 -2.18
CA GLU A 479 28.65 -17.97 -1.04
C GLU A 479 27.44 -18.42 -0.21
N ARG A 480 26.48 -17.53 0.07
CA ARG A 480 25.25 -17.87 0.83
C ARG A 480 24.33 -18.84 0.10
N GLU A 481 24.14 -18.72 -1.21
CA GLU A 481 23.32 -19.63 -2.02
C GLU A 481 24.00 -21.00 -2.16
N LEU A 482 25.30 -21.03 -2.50
CA LEU A 482 26.09 -22.26 -2.51
C LEU A 482 26.09 -22.92 -1.14
N ASP A 483 26.25 -22.14 -0.08
CA ASP A 483 26.19 -22.65 1.29
C ASP A 483 24.80 -23.23 1.63
N THR A 484 23.71 -22.58 1.22
CA THR A 484 22.36 -23.08 1.54
C THR A 484 22.11 -24.42 0.85
N LEU A 485 22.53 -24.56 -0.42
CA LEU A 485 22.48 -25.81 -1.16
C LEU A 485 23.42 -26.89 -0.60
N MET A 486 24.59 -26.51 -0.08
CA MET A 486 25.59 -27.46 0.42
C MET A 486 25.35 -27.94 1.86
N TYR A 487 24.75 -27.13 2.74
CA TYR A 487 24.65 -27.43 4.18
C TYR A 487 23.25 -27.83 4.67
N GLN A 488 22.19 -27.72 3.85
CA GLN A 488 20.88 -28.27 4.20
C GLN A 488 20.84 -29.79 3.94
N ASP A 489 20.50 -30.58 4.97
CA ASP A 489 20.24 -32.03 4.92
C ASP A 489 21.36 -32.94 4.37
N THR A 490 22.59 -32.44 4.26
CA THR A 490 23.74 -33.17 3.69
C THR A 490 24.72 -33.74 4.72
N GLY A 491 24.54 -33.45 6.01
CA GLY A 491 25.50 -33.81 7.07
C GLY A 491 26.80 -33.01 7.04
N MET A 492 26.86 -31.95 6.21
CA MET A 492 27.94 -30.98 6.19
C MET A 492 27.59 -29.80 7.10
N TYR A 493 28.57 -29.23 7.79
CA TYR A 493 28.39 -28.08 8.68
C TYR A 493 29.39 -26.97 8.36
N ARG A 494 28.95 -25.71 8.48
CA ARG A 494 29.81 -24.53 8.37
C ARG A 494 30.75 -24.46 9.57
N ASN A 495 31.89 -23.80 9.38
CA ASN A 495 32.79 -23.50 10.49
C ASN A 495 32.08 -22.57 11.49
N MET A 496 32.13 -22.91 12.78
CA MET A 496 31.52 -22.17 13.88
C MET A 496 30.01 -21.91 13.67
N GLN A 497 29.31 -22.88 13.07
CA GLN A 497 27.88 -22.76 12.77
C GLN A 497 26.99 -22.66 14.01
N TYR A 498 27.39 -23.33 15.10
CA TYR A 498 26.57 -23.48 16.31
C TYR A 498 27.31 -22.95 17.53
N GLY A 499 26.59 -22.20 18.38
CA GLY A 499 27.10 -21.67 19.64
C GLY A 499 26.51 -22.33 20.89
N LYS A 500 25.64 -23.34 20.73
CA LYS A 500 24.96 -24.05 21.82
C LYS A 500 25.18 -25.54 21.70
N ALA A 501 25.52 -26.18 22.83
CA ALA A 501 25.77 -27.61 22.90
C ALA A 501 25.05 -28.25 24.09
N ASN A 502 24.66 -29.52 23.95
CA ASN A 502 24.37 -30.45 25.04
C ASN A 502 25.41 -31.56 25.02
N ILE A 503 25.85 -32.03 26.19
CA ILE A 503 26.90 -33.05 26.28
C ILE A 503 26.27 -34.41 26.57
N ILE A 504 26.71 -35.42 25.81
CA ILE A 504 26.35 -36.82 25.99
C ILE A 504 27.65 -37.56 26.35
N SER A 505 27.73 -38.09 27.57
CA SER A 505 28.86 -38.93 27.96
C SER A 505 28.77 -40.28 27.26
N LEU A 506 29.79 -40.64 26.50
CA LEU A 506 29.89 -41.95 25.87
C LEU A 506 30.25 -43.02 26.89
N GLN A 507 29.65 -44.19 26.74
CA GLN A 507 30.10 -45.43 27.38
C GLN A 507 30.96 -46.16 26.36
N THR A 508 32.26 -46.30 26.65
CA THR A 508 33.28 -46.77 25.70
C THR A 508 34.06 -47.95 26.26
N MET A 509 34.56 -48.84 25.41
CA MET A 509 35.66 -49.73 25.78
C MET A 509 36.99 -48.98 25.73
N TYR A 510 38.00 -49.44 26.48
CA TYR A 510 39.34 -48.83 26.49
C TYR A 510 39.94 -48.71 25.08
N GLU A 511 39.76 -49.74 24.25
CA GLU A 511 40.23 -49.76 22.86
C GLU A 511 39.52 -48.73 21.95
N GLU A 512 38.27 -48.37 22.27
CA GLU A 512 37.48 -47.40 21.49
C GLU A 512 37.93 -45.96 21.75
N ILE A 513 38.51 -45.67 22.92
CA ILE A 513 39.01 -44.33 23.28
C ILE A 513 39.92 -43.82 22.16
N LYS A 514 40.91 -44.59 21.73
CA LYS A 514 41.84 -44.17 20.68
C LYS A 514 41.16 -43.87 19.34
N ILE A 515 40.17 -44.68 18.97
CA ILE A 515 39.45 -44.53 17.69
C ILE A 515 38.63 -43.23 17.72
N LEU A 516 37.84 -43.05 18.78
CA LEU A 516 36.98 -41.89 18.94
C LEU A 516 37.77 -40.61 19.17
N TRP A 517 38.93 -40.68 19.83
CA TRP A 517 39.80 -39.54 20.14
C TRP A 517 40.15 -38.74 18.88
N ASP A 518 40.53 -39.41 17.79
CA ASP A 518 40.90 -38.73 16.53
C ASP A 518 39.70 -38.41 15.63
N GLN A 519 38.51 -38.96 15.91
CA GLN A 519 37.31 -38.79 15.10
C GLN A 519 36.64 -37.42 15.34
N GLU A 520 36.25 -36.72 14.25
CA GLU A 520 35.43 -35.51 14.35
C GLU A 520 34.06 -35.84 14.98
N LEU A 521 33.54 -34.92 15.81
CA LEU A 521 32.31 -35.13 16.58
C LEU A 521 31.12 -35.51 15.70
N LYS A 522 30.97 -34.90 14.52
CA LYS A 522 29.85 -35.19 13.59
C LYS A 522 29.79 -36.63 13.07
N TYR A 523 30.87 -37.39 13.20
CA TYR A 523 30.92 -38.80 12.81
C TYR A 523 30.79 -39.76 14.00
N ARG A 524 30.80 -39.24 15.23
CA ARG A 524 30.65 -40.07 16.42
C ARG A 524 29.20 -40.54 16.58
N PRO A 525 28.99 -41.70 17.22
CA PRO A 525 27.64 -42.16 17.56
C PRO A 525 26.91 -41.12 18.41
N ASP A 526 25.60 -41.00 18.20
CA ASP A 526 24.68 -40.09 18.91
C ASP A 526 24.94 -38.58 18.74
N PHE A 527 25.81 -38.19 17.82
CA PHE A 527 25.89 -36.81 17.37
C PHE A 527 24.60 -36.41 16.65
N SER A 528 24.00 -35.30 17.06
CA SER A 528 22.83 -34.73 16.39
C SER A 528 22.74 -33.23 16.59
N VAL A 529 22.02 -32.56 15.69
CA VAL A 529 21.66 -31.15 15.84
C VAL A 529 20.15 -31.04 15.88
N VAL A 530 19.61 -30.50 16.99
CA VAL A 530 18.17 -30.32 17.19
C VAL A 530 17.93 -28.87 17.60
N ASP A 531 17.07 -28.16 16.87
CA ASP A 531 16.72 -26.76 17.12
C ASP A 531 17.94 -25.82 17.28
N GLY A 532 19.00 -26.08 16.51
CA GLY A 532 20.24 -25.29 16.53
C GLY A 532 21.13 -25.55 17.76
N VAL A 533 20.84 -26.58 18.56
CA VAL A 533 21.68 -27.07 19.66
C VAL A 533 22.35 -28.38 19.25
N VAL A 534 23.66 -28.46 19.41
CA VAL A 534 24.46 -29.64 19.05
C VAL A 534 24.52 -30.60 20.23
N ASN A 535 24.10 -31.84 20.06
CA ASN A 535 24.34 -32.92 21.01
C ASN A 535 25.72 -33.52 20.73
N ILE A 536 26.65 -33.35 21.68
CA ILE A 536 28.06 -33.67 21.52
C ILE A 536 28.40 -34.92 22.34
N PRO A 537 28.74 -36.04 21.68
CA PRO A 537 29.23 -37.24 22.34
C PRO A 537 30.71 -37.09 22.76
N VAL A 538 30.97 -37.14 24.06
CA VAL A 538 32.31 -36.93 24.64
C VAL A 538 32.77 -38.10 25.50
N ILE A 539 34.09 -38.28 25.54
CA ILE A 539 34.73 -39.27 26.41
C ILE A 539 35.01 -38.62 27.77
N PHE A 540 34.55 -39.24 28.85
CA PHE A 540 34.99 -38.90 30.20
C PHE A 540 35.33 -40.18 30.95
N ALA A 541 36.64 -40.48 31.03
CA ALA A 541 37.11 -41.79 31.47
C ALA A 541 38.31 -41.72 32.41
N LYS A 542 38.48 -42.76 33.22
CA LYS A 542 39.65 -43.05 34.04
C LYS A 542 40.23 -44.40 33.64
N VAL A 543 41.51 -44.44 33.38
CA VAL A 543 42.27 -45.65 33.05
C VAL A 543 43.13 -46.02 34.25
N SER A 544 42.78 -47.14 34.88
CA SER A 544 43.40 -47.67 36.10
C SER A 544 44.28 -48.88 35.78
N GLY A 545 45.53 -48.85 36.23
CA GLY A 545 46.50 -49.91 36.02
C GLY A 545 47.26 -49.83 34.69
N VAL A 546 48.13 -50.82 34.46
CA VAL A 546 49.02 -50.96 33.32
C VAL A 546 48.85 -52.35 32.70
N LYS A 547 48.40 -52.41 31.44
CA LYS A 547 48.18 -53.66 30.71
C LYS A 547 49.45 -54.51 30.68
N ASP A 548 49.33 -55.76 31.12
CA ASP A 548 50.42 -56.76 31.23
C ASP A 548 51.67 -56.24 31.99
N GLY A 549 51.52 -55.21 32.84
CA GLY A 549 52.64 -54.54 33.49
C GLY A 549 53.62 -53.82 32.55
N HIS A 550 53.29 -53.68 31.26
CA HIS A 550 54.20 -53.20 30.22
C HIS A 550 54.26 -51.66 30.15
N THR A 551 55.06 -51.05 31.04
CA THR A 551 55.18 -49.59 31.21
C THR A 551 55.51 -48.84 29.92
N ALA A 552 56.38 -49.38 29.05
CA ALA A 552 56.73 -48.72 27.78
C ALA A 552 55.52 -48.60 26.82
N GLY A 553 54.71 -49.67 26.72
CA GLY A 553 53.49 -49.68 25.92
C GLY A 553 52.41 -48.75 26.48
N TYR A 554 52.31 -48.66 27.81
CA TYR A 554 51.42 -47.71 28.47
C TYR A 554 51.74 -46.26 28.09
N TRP A 555 53.00 -45.83 28.23
CA TRP A 555 53.39 -44.47 27.86
C TRP A 555 53.29 -44.21 26.35
N THR A 556 53.51 -45.24 25.52
CA THR A 556 53.25 -45.15 24.08
C THR A 556 51.76 -44.88 23.82
N SER A 557 50.86 -45.59 24.50
CA SER A 557 49.42 -45.41 24.37
C SER A 557 48.97 -44.01 24.82
N VAL A 558 49.54 -43.48 25.91
CA VAL A 558 49.30 -42.09 26.34
C VAL A 558 49.78 -41.10 25.29
N LYS A 559 50.98 -41.31 24.72
CA LYS A 559 51.56 -40.43 23.69
C LYS A 559 50.75 -40.44 22.39
N GLU A 560 50.16 -41.57 22.01
CA GLU A 560 49.27 -41.64 20.83
C GLU A 560 48.03 -40.74 20.97
N LEU A 561 47.59 -40.45 22.19
CA LEU A 561 46.48 -39.53 22.45
C LEU A 561 46.92 -38.05 22.52
N VAL A 562 48.22 -37.75 22.53
CA VAL A 562 48.70 -36.34 22.57
C VAL A 562 48.63 -35.76 21.16
N THR A 563 47.60 -34.94 20.91
CA THR A 563 47.39 -34.20 19.65
C THR A 563 47.64 -32.69 19.84
N GLU A 564 47.51 -31.90 18.77
CA GLU A 564 47.72 -30.44 18.81
C GLU A 564 46.81 -29.74 19.84
N ASP A 565 45.54 -30.17 19.92
CA ASP A 565 44.52 -29.59 20.81
C ASP A 565 44.36 -30.38 22.12
N THR A 566 45.43 -31.05 22.58
CA THR A 566 45.47 -31.82 23.82
C THR A 566 46.27 -31.13 24.91
N VAL A 567 45.63 -30.83 26.03
CA VAL A 567 46.30 -30.39 27.25
C VAL A 567 46.74 -31.62 28.04
N VAL A 568 48.02 -31.69 28.37
CA VAL A 568 48.59 -32.81 29.13
C VAL A 568 49.05 -32.33 30.50
N ILE A 569 48.29 -32.70 31.52
CA ILE A 569 48.64 -32.51 32.92
C ILE A 569 49.48 -33.71 33.35
N LYS A 570 50.75 -33.46 33.70
CA LYS A 570 51.72 -34.50 34.05
C LYS A 570 51.84 -34.76 35.55
N ARG A 571 51.18 -33.96 36.39
CA ARG A 571 51.25 -34.08 37.86
C ARG A 571 49.99 -33.51 38.52
N ALA A 572 49.59 -34.11 39.63
CA ALA A 572 48.54 -33.59 40.51
C ALA A 572 49.14 -32.81 41.70
N PRO A 573 48.53 -31.68 42.12
CA PRO A 573 47.49 -30.93 41.42
C PRO A 573 48.04 -30.10 40.24
N TYR A 574 47.19 -29.78 39.27
CA TYR A 574 47.48 -28.81 38.21
C TYR A 574 47.23 -27.38 38.67
N ILE A 575 46.11 -27.16 39.36
CA ILE A 575 45.79 -25.91 40.05
C ILE A 575 46.02 -26.10 41.55
N GLU A 576 47.02 -25.39 42.06
CA GLU A 576 47.35 -25.38 43.49
C GLU A 576 46.18 -24.81 44.31
N PRO A 577 45.75 -25.45 45.42
CA PRO A 577 44.61 -24.99 46.24
C PRO A 577 44.73 -23.54 46.75
N MET A 578 45.96 -23.06 46.93
CA MET A 578 46.27 -21.71 47.42
C MET A 578 46.62 -20.72 46.30
N ALA A 579 46.42 -21.09 45.02
CA ALA A 579 46.68 -20.19 43.90
C ALA A 579 45.79 -18.94 43.98
N PRO A 580 46.34 -17.73 43.70
CA PRO A 580 45.54 -16.51 43.66
C PRO A 580 44.43 -16.60 42.62
N ASN A 581 43.19 -16.37 43.04
CA ASN A 581 42.03 -16.27 42.16
C ASN A 581 41.35 -14.91 42.38
N PRO A 582 41.52 -13.94 41.46
CA PRO A 582 40.99 -12.59 41.61
C PRO A 582 39.45 -12.54 41.58
N MET A 583 38.78 -13.59 41.11
CA MET A 583 37.32 -13.64 41.02
C MET A 583 36.64 -14.08 42.31
N LYS A 584 37.39 -14.65 43.27
CA LYS A 584 36.84 -15.12 44.57
C LYS A 584 36.08 -14.03 45.32
N MET A 585 36.59 -12.79 45.33
CA MET A 585 35.97 -11.69 46.07
C MET A 585 34.63 -11.20 45.48
N TYR A 586 34.35 -11.49 44.21
CA TYR A 586 33.15 -11.03 43.50
C TYR A 586 32.09 -12.13 43.34
N ALA A 587 32.46 -13.40 43.56
CA ALA A 587 31.62 -14.56 43.25
C ALA A 587 30.24 -14.53 43.94
N ALA A 588 30.17 -14.01 45.18
CA ALA A 588 28.92 -13.89 45.93
C ALA A 588 27.89 -12.96 45.26
N GLU A 589 28.33 -11.94 44.53
CA GLU A 589 27.44 -10.98 43.86
C GLU A 589 26.87 -11.52 42.55
N PHE A 590 27.51 -12.56 42.00
CA PHE A 590 27.20 -13.14 40.69
C PHE A 590 26.12 -14.24 40.74
N LEU A 591 25.70 -14.66 41.93
CA LEU A 591 24.66 -15.66 42.11
C LEU A 591 23.56 -15.11 43.02
N LYS A 592 22.29 -15.25 42.60
CA LYS A 592 21.14 -14.88 43.42
C LYS A 592 20.04 -15.93 43.26
N ASN A 593 19.56 -16.47 44.38
CA ASN A 593 18.51 -17.50 44.40
C ASN A 593 18.84 -18.71 43.50
N GLY A 594 20.09 -19.17 43.51
CA GLY A 594 20.56 -20.28 42.67
C GLY A 594 20.73 -19.95 41.18
N LYS A 595 20.45 -18.72 40.73
CA LYS A 595 20.61 -18.30 39.33
C LYS A 595 21.75 -17.30 39.14
N LEU A 596 22.60 -17.57 38.16
CA LEU A 596 23.70 -16.69 37.74
C LEU A 596 23.13 -15.37 37.21
N GLN A 597 23.69 -14.28 37.72
CA GLN A 597 23.34 -12.92 37.33
C GLN A 597 24.15 -12.53 36.08
N ARG A 598 23.84 -13.14 34.93
CA ARG A 598 24.62 -12.99 33.68
C ARG A 598 24.94 -11.54 33.32
N ASN A 599 23.92 -10.68 33.33
CA ASN A 599 24.09 -9.26 33.02
C ASN A 599 25.05 -8.56 33.99
N LYS A 600 25.02 -8.93 35.28
CA LYS A 600 25.97 -8.38 36.27
C LYS A 600 27.39 -8.88 36.05
N ILE A 601 27.54 -10.18 35.74
CA ILE A 601 28.85 -10.77 35.44
C ILE A 601 29.47 -10.07 34.22
N LYS A 602 28.73 -9.96 33.12
CA LYS A 602 29.22 -9.37 31.87
C LYS A 602 29.47 -7.86 31.95
N ALA A 603 28.72 -7.15 32.78
CA ALA A 603 28.93 -5.73 33.04
C ALA A 603 30.05 -5.44 34.06
N HIS A 604 30.58 -6.47 34.75
CA HIS A 604 31.56 -6.26 35.80
C HIS A 604 32.92 -5.82 35.22
N PRO A 605 33.58 -4.76 35.75
CA PRO A 605 34.84 -4.24 35.19
C PRO A 605 36.00 -5.24 35.15
N LYS A 606 35.96 -6.27 35.98
CA LYS A 606 36.97 -7.34 36.06
C LYS A 606 36.59 -8.62 35.29
N TYR A 607 35.50 -8.62 34.53
CA TYR A 607 35.07 -9.81 33.78
C TYR A 607 36.11 -10.19 32.71
N PRO A 608 36.75 -11.37 32.80
CA PRO A 608 37.90 -11.68 31.95
C PRO A 608 37.51 -12.12 30.53
N TYR A 609 36.24 -12.49 30.30
CA TYR A 609 35.80 -13.10 29.05
C TYR A 609 35.07 -12.16 28.10
N GLY A 610 35.00 -10.87 28.41
CA GLY A 610 34.39 -9.86 27.52
C GLY A 610 35.06 -9.74 26.14
N ILE A 611 36.27 -10.30 25.97
CA ILE A 611 36.98 -10.38 24.69
C ILE A 611 36.53 -11.54 23.79
N LEU A 612 35.81 -12.53 24.35
CA LEU A 612 35.33 -13.69 23.60
C LEU A 612 34.08 -13.32 22.81
N ARG A 613 33.73 -14.11 21.79
CA ARG A 613 32.45 -13.94 21.09
C ARG A 613 31.29 -14.20 22.06
N GLU A 614 30.18 -13.51 21.83
CA GLU A 614 29.01 -13.51 22.71
C GLU A 614 28.46 -14.92 22.97
N ASP A 615 28.38 -15.75 21.92
CA ASP A 615 27.97 -17.15 21.99
C ASP A 615 28.85 -18.00 22.90
N ILE A 616 30.17 -17.83 22.85
CA ILE A 616 31.12 -18.53 23.72
C ILE A 616 30.95 -18.07 25.17
N GLN A 617 30.75 -16.77 25.41
CA GLN A 617 30.50 -16.24 26.76
C GLN A 617 29.22 -16.84 27.33
N GLU A 618 28.13 -16.86 26.55
CA GLU A 618 26.87 -17.47 26.98
C GLU A 618 27.02 -18.97 27.22
N MET A 619 27.76 -19.70 26.38
CA MET A 619 28.02 -21.13 26.59
C MET A 619 28.79 -21.38 27.90
N ILE A 620 29.84 -20.60 28.21
CA ILE A 620 30.58 -20.72 29.47
C ILE A 620 29.64 -20.51 30.66
N LEU A 621 28.79 -19.48 30.62
CA LEU A 621 27.84 -19.17 31.68
C LEU A 621 26.72 -20.23 31.79
N ASP A 622 26.25 -20.76 30.67
CA ASP A 622 25.28 -21.86 30.59
C ASP A 622 25.84 -23.11 31.28
N LYS A 623 27.07 -23.52 30.95
CA LYS A 623 27.71 -24.70 31.53
C LYS A 623 28.10 -24.51 33.00
N MET A 624 28.46 -23.28 33.39
CA MET A 624 28.66 -22.92 34.79
C MET A 624 27.35 -23.07 35.59
N GLN A 625 26.23 -22.54 35.07
CA GLN A 625 24.92 -22.71 35.69
C GLN A 625 24.55 -24.19 35.78
N LEU A 626 24.74 -24.95 34.70
CA LEU A 626 24.42 -26.37 34.65
C LEU A 626 25.19 -27.19 35.69
N LEU A 627 26.49 -26.92 35.87
CA LEU A 627 27.31 -27.57 36.89
C LEU A 627 26.77 -27.33 38.31
N ILE A 628 26.34 -26.09 38.59
CA ILE A 628 25.74 -25.69 39.87
C ILE A 628 24.37 -26.37 40.06
N ASP A 629 23.49 -26.30 39.06
CA ASP A 629 22.14 -26.84 39.13
C ASP A 629 22.15 -28.36 39.33
N GLN A 630 23.04 -29.07 38.64
CA GLN A 630 23.21 -30.52 38.76
C GLN A 630 24.02 -30.94 39.98
N LYS A 631 24.62 -29.99 40.71
CA LYS A 631 25.45 -30.23 41.90
C LYS A 631 26.55 -31.27 41.66
N LEU A 632 27.25 -31.18 40.52
CA LEU A 632 28.24 -32.18 40.09
C LEU A 632 29.49 -32.24 40.99
N ILE A 633 29.74 -31.19 41.77
CA ILE A 633 30.80 -31.13 42.78
C ILE A 633 30.18 -31.25 44.18
N LYS A 634 30.78 -32.06 45.04
CA LYS A 634 30.35 -32.23 46.44
C LYS A 634 30.36 -30.89 47.17
N GLY A 635 29.32 -30.66 47.96
CA GLY A 635 29.14 -29.44 48.72
C GLY A 635 28.43 -28.31 47.98
N ILE A 636 28.10 -28.43 46.68
CA ILE A 636 27.21 -27.44 46.02
C ILE A 636 25.82 -27.45 46.69
N GLY A 637 25.36 -26.27 47.12
CA GLY A 637 24.19 -26.04 47.97
C GLY A 637 24.52 -26.03 49.47
N GLU A 638 25.77 -26.29 49.85
CA GLU A 638 26.27 -26.34 51.22
C GLU A 638 27.50 -25.44 51.36
N ASN A 639 27.62 -24.69 52.46
CA ASN A 639 28.83 -23.91 52.78
C ASN A 639 29.32 -22.93 51.69
N GLY A 640 28.48 -22.55 50.72
CA GLY A 640 28.83 -21.59 49.66
C GLY A 640 29.74 -22.12 48.56
N MET A 641 29.80 -23.45 48.35
CA MET A 641 30.67 -24.07 47.33
C MET A 641 30.43 -23.53 45.91
N GLU A 642 29.19 -23.18 45.56
CA GLU A 642 28.85 -22.49 44.31
C GLU A 642 29.72 -21.25 44.04
N TYR A 643 30.10 -20.48 45.06
CA TYR A 643 30.93 -19.29 44.87
C TYR A 643 32.37 -19.66 44.46
N THR A 644 32.91 -20.77 44.99
CA THR A 644 34.20 -21.30 44.56
C THR A 644 34.14 -21.80 43.12
N VAL A 645 33.05 -22.48 42.73
CA VAL A 645 32.81 -22.90 41.34
C VAL A 645 32.81 -21.70 40.39
N ILE A 646 32.04 -20.65 40.72
CA ILE A 646 31.96 -19.43 39.92
C ILE A 646 33.32 -18.76 39.79
N ALA A 647 34.03 -18.59 40.92
CA ALA A 647 35.36 -17.98 40.91
C ALA A 647 36.34 -18.79 40.06
N GLN A 648 36.30 -20.12 40.13
CA GLN A 648 37.23 -20.99 39.41
C GLN A 648 36.96 -20.99 37.90
N ILE A 649 35.69 -21.07 37.48
CA ILE A 649 35.32 -21.03 36.06
C ILE A 649 35.52 -19.64 35.47
N LEU A 650 35.44 -18.56 36.26
CA LEU A 650 35.81 -17.22 35.80
C LEU A 650 37.33 -16.95 35.84
N ASN A 651 38.16 -17.92 36.22
CA ASN A 651 39.62 -17.80 36.29
C ASN A 651 40.33 -18.95 35.58
N LEU A 652 39.80 -19.38 34.42
CA LEU A 652 40.41 -20.43 33.61
C LEU A 652 41.81 -20.05 33.08
N PRO A 653 42.74 -21.02 32.98
CA PRO A 653 44.03 -20.82 32.32
C PRO A 653 43.88 -20.36 30.87
N LYS A 654 44.79 -19.49 30.41
CA LYS A 654 44.74 -18.91 29.06
C LYS A 654 44.80 -19.96 27.94
N GLU A 655 45.53 -21.04 28.14
CA GLU A 655 45.63 -22.14 27.17
C GLU A 655 44.28 -22.85 26.96
N ILE A 656 43.55 -23.09 28.06
CA ILE A 656 42.22 -23.68 28.04
C ILE A 656 41.21 -22.74 27.37
N LEU A 657 41.25 -21.44 27.68
CA LEU A 657 40.37 -20.46 27.05
C LEU A 657 40.56 -20.38 25.54
N ARG A 658 41.81 -20.47 25.06
CA ARG A 658 42.12 -20.51 23.63
C ARG A 658 41.54 -21.75 22.95
N LEU A 659 41.59 -22.90 23.61
CA LEU A 659 40.98 -24.13 23.11
C LEU A 659 39.46 -24.03 23.05
N ILE A 660 38.82 -23.50 24.10
CA ILE A 660 37.37 -23.22 24.10
C ILE A 660 37.00 -22.28 22.95
N GLN A 661 37.82 -21.25 22.68
CA GLN A 661 37.56 -20.30 21.61
C GLN A 661 37.77 -20.87 20.21
N LYS A 662 38.72 -21.81 20.04
CA LYS A 662 38.99 -22.51 18.77
C LYS A 662 37.98 -23.62 18.48
N PHE A 663 37.26 -24.09 19.51
CA PHE A 663 36.41 -25.28 19.40
C PHE A 663 35.17 -25.05 18.53
N ASP A 664 35.08 -25.79 17.43
CA ASP A 664 33.89 -25.93 16.61
C ASP A 664 33.15 -27.21 17.00
N LEU A 665 31.88 -27.07 17.40
CA LEU A 665 31.04 -28.13 17.94
C LEU A 665 30.79 -29.31 16.98
N THR A 666 31.15 -29.18 15.70
CA THR A 666 30.97 -30.22 14.67
C THR A 666 32.28 -30.91 14.28
N ARG A 667 33.42 -30.39 14.75
CA ARG A 667 34.79 -30.80 14.36
C ARG A 667 35.45 -31.62 15.47
N LYS A 668 36.79 -31.66 15.51
CA LYS A 668 37.54 -32.28 16.61
C LYS A 668 37.41 -31.41 17.86
N ASN A 669 36.99 -32.03 18.95
CA ASN A 669 36.93 -31.36 20.25
C ASN A 669 38.31 -31.28 20.93
N PRO A 670 38.54 -30.24 21.74
CA PRO A 670 39.69 -30.16 22.63
C PRO A 670 39.75 -31.33 23.62
N LYS A 671 40.96 -31.61 24.11
CA LYS A 671 41.20 -32.81 24.90
C LYS A 671 42.03 -32.53 26.13
N LEU A 672 41.77 -33.29 27.19
CA LEU A 672 42.53 -33.25 28.43
C LEU A 672 43.02 -34.65 28.78
N ILE A 673 44.33 -34.77 28.93
CA ILE A 673 44.97 -35.94 29.50
C ILE A 673 45.47 -35.54 30.88
N TYR A 674 45.02 -36.24 31.91
CA TYR A 674 45.45 -35.99 33.28
C TYR A 674 46.15 -37.23 33.83
N ILE A 675 47.46 -37.13 34.03
CA ILE A 675 48.30 -38.23 34.50
C ILE A 675 48.52 -38.05 36.00
N ASN A 676 48.11 -39.05 36.78
CA ASN A 676 48.34 -39.08 38.22
C ASN A 676 49.01 -40.41 38.62
N THR A 677 50.34 -40.39 38.72
CA THR A 677 51.13 -41.58 39.10
C THR A 677 51.41 -41.70 40.59
N SER A 678 50.99 -40.71 41.40
CA SER A 678 51.22 -40.69 42.85
C SER A 678 49.93 -40.99 43.64
N GLU A 679 50.07 -41.03 44.97
CA GLU A 679 48.95 -41.07 45.93
C GLU A 679 48.29 -39.70 46.16
N THR A 680 48.78 -38.65 45.51
CA THR A 680 48.27 -37.29 45.68
C THR A 680 46.87 -37.19 45.08
N VAL A 681 45.91 -36.76 45.90
CA VAL A 681 44.55 -36.49 45.45
C VAL A 681 44.51 -35.16 44.69
N ILE A 682 43.78 -35.11 43.58
CA ILE A 682 43.62 -33.87 42.79
C ILE A 682 42.97 -32.77 43.65
N SER A 683 43.22 -31.51 43.30
CA SER A 683 42.60 -30.39 44.02
C SER A 683 41.11 -30.27 43.72
N LEU A 684 40.41 -29.52 44.56
CA LEU A 684 39.01 -29.14 44.32
C LEU A 684 38.91 -28.31 43.03
N GLU A 685 39.87 -27.41 42.81
CA GLU A 685 39.97 -26.57 41.63
C GLU A 685 40.15 -27.40 40.34
N ASP A 686 40.99 -28.44 40.37
CA ASP A 686 41.14 -29.39 39.26
C ASP A 686 39.85 -30.18 39.01
N SER A 687 39.14 -30.55 40.08
CA SER A 687 37.86 -31.24 39.99
C SER A 687 36.80 -30.37 39.31
N ILE A 688 36.70 -29.08 39.69
CA ILE A 688 35.80 -28.11 39.05
C ILE A 688 36.19 -27.92 37.59
N LEU A 689 37.48 -27.74 37.30
CA LEU A 689 37.99 -27.56 35.94
C LEU A 689 37.61 -28.74 35.05
N THR A 690 37.92 -29.96 35.46
CA THR A 690 37.68 -31.17 34.66
C THR A 690 36.20 -31.38 34.38
N VAL A 691 35.33 -31.24 35.38
CA VAL A 691 33.87 -31.35 35.17
C VAL A 691 33.35 -30.24 34.26
N PHE A 692 33.82 -29.01 34.45
CA PHE A 692 33.43 -27.90 33.57
C PHE A 692 33.88 -28.13 32.12
N LEU A 693 35.10 -28.61 31.89
CA LEU A 693 35.60 -28.90 30.55
C LEU A 693 34.85 -30.06 29.88
N HIS A 694 34.47 -31.08 30.64
CA HIS A 694 33.58 -32.13 30.17
C HIS A 694 32.25 -31.53 29.68
N LEU A 695 31.61 -30.66 30.48
CA LEU A 695 30.38 -29.95 30.08
C LEU A 695 30.55 -28.99 28.90
N MET A 696 31.78 -28.54 28.64
CA MET A 696 32.15 -27.72 27.48
C MET A 696 32.48 -28.56 26.23
N GLY A 697 32.42 -29.88 26.32
CA GLY A 697 32.61 -30.77 25.18
C GLY A 697 34.00 -31.39 25.06
N PHE A 698 34.86 -31.29 26.07
CA PHE A 698 36.22 -31.86 26.01
C PHE A 698 36.17 -33.38 26.19
N ASP A 699 37.01 -34.10 25.44
CA ASP A 699 37.35 -35.48 25.80
C ASP A 699 38.38 -35.44 26.94
N ILE A 700 38.11 -36.18 28.01
CA ILE A 700 38.97 -36.20 29.20
C ILE A 700 39.29 -37.64 29.58
N VAL A 701 40.58 -37.95 29.68
CA VAL A 701 41.07 -39.24 30.17
C VAL A 701 42.05 -39.04 31.31
N PHE A 702 41.74 -39.64 32.46
CA PHE A 702 42.67 -39.76 33.58
C PHE A 702 43.49 -41.03 33.44
N PHE A 703 44.81 -40.92 33.59
CA PHE A 703 45.74 -42.04 33.62
C PHE A 703 46.26 -42.22 35.04
N VAL A 704 45.74 -43.25 35.72
CA VAL A 704 46.01 -43.52 37.14
C VAL A 704 46.58 -44.94 37.27
N PRO A 705 47.87 -45.15 36.94
CA PRO A 705 48.46 -46.48 36.92
C PRO A 705 48.45 -47.18 38.28
N THR A 706 48.31 -46.42 39.38
CA THR A 706 48.19 -46.94 40.75
C THR A 706 46.83 -47.55 41.07
N GLY A 707 45.79 -47.24 40.27
CA GLY A 707 44.40 -47.62 40.55
C GLY A 707 43.76 -46.86 41.71
N TYR A 708 44.44 -45.85 42.29
CA TYR A 708 43.90 -45.13 43.44
C TYR A 708 42.63 -44.35 43.11
N GLN A 709 41.79 -44.13 44.13
CA GLN A 709 40.64 -43.23 44.09
C GLN A 709 41.08 -41.78 44.33
N SER A 710 42.04 -41.30 43.54
CA SER A 710 42.65 -39.99 43.69
C SER A 710 41.97 -38.88 42.88
N ILE A 711 40.97 -39.22 42.05
CA ILE A 711 40.28 -38.28 41.17
C ILE A 711 38.86 -37.98 41.69
N GLU A 712 38.21 -38.96 42.29
CA GLU A 712 36.77 -38.99 42.57
C GLU A 712 36.37 -38.24 43.85
N LYS A 713 37.35 -37.84 44.66
CA LYS A 713 37.12 -37.30 46.01
C LYS A 713 36.06 -36.20 46.04
N TYR A 714 36.10 -35.27 45.09
CA TYR A 714 35.23 -34.09 45.08
C TYR A 714 34.01 -34.21 44.14
N PHE A 715 33.88 -35.28 43.36
CA PHE A 715 32.73 -35.47 42.47
C PHE A 715 31.51 -35.98 43.22
N ASN A 716 30.34 -35.50 42.81
CA ASN A 716 29.07 -35.96 43.33
C ASN A 716 28.47 -37.01 42.37
N GLY A 717 28.47 -38.27 42.80
CA GLY A 717 28.08 -39.41 41.95
C GLY A 717 29.19 -39.93 41.04
N GLN A 718 28.84 -40.86 40.14
CA GLN A 718 29.75 -41.44 39.16
C GLN A 718 29.66 -40.63 37.85
N LEU A 719 30.62 -39.74 37.63
CA LEU A 719 30.63 -38.84 36.46
C LEU A 719 31.40 -39.39 35.26
N MET A 720 32.29 -40.36 35.48
CA MET A 720 33.19 -40.90 34.47
C MET A 720 33.20 -42.42 34.48
N GLU A 721 33.56 -43.01 33.35
CA GLU A 721 33.73 -44.45 33.20
C GLU A 721 35.14 -44.88 33.64
N GLU A 722 35.27 -45.96 34.42
CA GLU A 722 36.58 -46.48 34.84
C GLU A 722 36.93 -47.75 34.06
N HIS A 723 38.05 -47.73 33.35
CA HIS A 723 38.65 -48.87 32.68
C HIS A 723 39.80 -49.42 33.51
N GLN A 724 39.64 -50.64 34.03
CA GLN A 724 40.72 -51.36 34.70
C GLN A 724 41.45 -52.22 33.66
N ILE A 725 42.66 -51.80 33.26
CA ILE A 725 43.35 -52.36 32.08
C ILE A 725 44.50 -53.33 32.41
N GLY A 726 44.85 -53.50 33.69
CA GLY A 726 45.92 -54.41 34.09
C GLY A 726 46.45 -54.18 35.51
N GLU A 727 47.73 -54.51 35.72
CA GLU A 727 48.39 -54.44 37.03
C GLU A 727 48.53 -53.01 37.54
N TYR A 728 48.34 -52.80 38.85
CA TYR A 728 48.65 -51.51 39.46
C TYR A 728 50.16 -51.31 39.61
N LYS A 729 50.65 -50.15 39.17
CA LYS A 729 52.05 -49.74 39.27
C LYS A 729 52.16 -48.45 40.07
N TYR A 730 53.05 -48.47 41.06
CA TYR A 730 53.34 -47.35 41.96
C TYR A 730 54.63 -46.65 41.54
N ASP A 731 54.78 -45.38 41.93
CA ASP A 731 55.98 -44.56 41.74
C ASP A 731 56.47 -44.42 40.29
N LEU A 732 55.56 -44.53 39.31
CA LEU A 732 55.91 -44.31 37.91
C LEU A 732 56.29 -42.84 37.67
N GLN A 733 57.45 -42.61 37.05
CA GLN A 733 57.87 -41.30 36.58
C GLN A 733 57.28 -41.04 35.21
N VAL A 734 56.67 -39.86 35.02
CA VAL A 734 56.15 -39.45 33.71
C VAL A 734 57.33 -39.12 32.79
N PRO A 735 57.57 -39.89 31.71
CA PRO A 735 58.67 -39.61 30.79
C PRO A 735 58.41 -38.32 30.00
N ASP A 736 59.45 -37.79 29.35
CA ASP A 736 59.21 -36.77 28.32
C ASP A 736 58.50 -37.42 27.13
N LEU A 737 57.18 -37.22 27.09
CA LEU A 737 56.31 -37.75 26.05
C LEU A 737 56.77 -37.35 24.62
N ASN A 738 57.50 -36.26 24.44
CA ASN A 738 58.03 -35.86 23.13
C ASN A 738 59.24 -36.68 22.68
N SER A 739 59.92 -37.37 23.60
CA SER A 739 61.09 -38.22 23.31
C SER A 739 60.73 -39.67 22.93
N ILE A 740 59.46 -40.06 23.05
CA ILE A 740 58.98 -41.42 22.77
C ILE A 740 58.82 -41.59 21.25
N SER A 741 59.63 -42.45 20.64
CA SER A 741 59.49 -42.78 19.21
C SER A 741 58.39 -43.82 18.98
N PHE A 742 57.50 -43.60 18.01
CA PHE A 742 56.57 -44.61 17.50
C PHE A 742 57.30 -45.66 16.63
N ASN A 743 58.37 -46.27 17.13
CA ASN A 743 59.08 -47.31 16.41
C ASN A 743 58.35 -48.65 16.52
N ASN A 744 57.38 -48.82 15.63
CA ASN A 744 57.14 -50.09 14.96
C ASN A 744 57.18 -49.84 13.45
N THR A 745 58.30 -49.27 12.97
CA THR A 745 58.68 -49.47 11.57
C THR A 745 58.89 -50.97 11.38
N ARG A 746 57.93 -51.60 10.70
CA ARG A 746 58.06 -52.91 10.09
C ARG A 746 59.49 -53.03 9.54
N HIS A 747 60.27 -53.97 10.06
CA HIS A 747 61.43 -54.47 9.34
C HIS A 747 60.95 -54.84 7.94
N THR A 748 61.31 -54.04 6.94
CA THR A 748 60.99 -54.39 5.55
C THR A 748 61.77 -55.64 5.21
N TRP A 749 61.22 -56.52 4.37
CA TRP A 749 61.91 -57.75 3.93
C TRP A 749 63.31 -57.48 3.34
N ARG A 750 63.57 -56.25 2.89
CA ARG A 750 64.89 -55.77 2.46
C ARG A 750 65.94 -55.75 3.59
N ASP A 751 65.56 -55.40 4.81
CA ASP A 751 66.48 -55.31 5.95
C ASP A 751 66.85 -56.69 6.53
N LYS A 752 66.07 -57.73 6.23
CA LYS A 752 66.40 -59.13 6.55
C LYS A 752 67.26 -59.82 5.48
N PHE A 753 67.29 -59.33 4.24
CA PHE A 753 68.05 -59.93 3.13
C PHE A 753 69.35 -59.17 2.75
N PHE A 754 69.46 -57.88 3.06
CA PHE A 754 70.65 -57.08 2.72
C PHE A 754 71.33 -56.46 3.96
N LYS A 755 71.81 -57.30 4.88
CA LYS A 755 72.98 -57.00 5.72
C LYS A 755 73.84 -58.24 5.91
N ARG A 756 74.69 -58.51 4.92
CA ARG A 756 76.01 -59.12 5.10
C ARG A 756 77.05 -58.11 4.60
N GLY A 757 78.06 -57.83 5.42
CA GLY A 757 79.33 -57.25 5.00
C GLY A 757 79.52 -55.75 5.24
N ASN A 758 79.76 -55.35 6.50
CA ASN A 758 81.07 -54.86 6.98
C ASN A 758 80.93 -54.32 8.40
#